data_AF-A0A6J5G0P1-F1
#
_entry.id   AF-A0A6J5G0P1-F1
#
_cell.length_a   1.000
_cell.length_b   1.000
_cell.length_c   1.000
_cell.angle_alpha   90.00
_cell.angle_beta   90.00
_cell.angle_gamma   90.00
#
_symmetry.space_group_name_H-M   'P 1'
#
loop_
_entity.id
_entity.type
_entity.pdbx_description
1 polymer ?
#
loop_
_entity_poly.entity_id
_entity_poly.type
_entity_poly.pdbx_seq_one_letter_code
_entity_poly.pdbx_strand_id
1 'polypeptide(L)'
;MSVITIRENLLTHLDAGIGKVVASDAYFHVSLLDRLPDTLRRSISEGISLTSLTPGSDFNVIRVGLSMSNMSLLDYPGFFDEAFPVLQRSWSVDLDHKKYRFRSYESSINPPILHRKELLIARDHPRWEAFKELTDVAEQIGLFDDPARIGFRQTFEALISQRGYLLADHELVPIANHEPEDSQSASSSGLIERHRTALSRYSFSAPIQMLSRFGFLDGTRSLFDYGCGRGDDIRGLKGLGIDAAGWDPHYANEQPITSASIVNLGFVINVIENVAERELAIRKSYSLSDEILVVSAMLSNQDSVRGVPYGDGVLTSRNTFQKYYSQSELKAFIDRVTANDAIAVGPGVFFVFKDKDQEQRFRFARVKSKRRIVPPMSLARPMARASAENPVAKRRTNRFELLYERHRESLDELWRLCLTLGRDPVRHELQGLQQELSEFGSIAAAIRFLKETKEDAALRLEQAASSRTDDLCVYFALLQFDKRAPYSRLEPELQADVKAFFVSYPRALFAGKELLFSLADVAQISSACIRAAEEGLGWLEDGVSLQLHTGLVDRLPPILRAYVGCGTVLYGDVTSADLLKIHISSGKLTMMKFDDFFGSPLPRMIQRVKINLRKQELTIFDYGDDYPEPYLYKKSRFLNEESPFFAEQVLFESTLDELGMLDFDGYGPNAEAFNKKIDERRLAIDGYKLIRSKSIPSLDQKCGRYLTFRELIECGETQAALDIENMPLEPESFNAIFDLASHVIDPVIEYFGMVKLTFGFCSPALATKISGRIAPKLDQHAAHERTRRGGHICDRLGAACDFLVEDEDMAVVVEWIIDNVKFDRLYFYGGKRPIHISYSPTPARQVIDMIEISEGRLVPKRRRIGI
;
A
#
# COMPACT_ATOMS: atom_id res chain seq x y z
N MET A 1 -27.51 -31.62 -0.22
CA MET A 1 -26.99 -31.72 1.15
C MET A 1 -25.49 -31.55 1.11
N SER A 2 -25.03 -30.34 1.43
CA SER A 2 -23.65 -29.94 1.63
C SER A 2 -23.57 -29.31 3.01
N VAL A 3 -22.51 -29.61 3.75
CA VAL A 3 -22.28 -29.23 5.16
C VAL A 3 -22.01 -27.72 5.25
N ILE A 4 -23.06 -26.91 5.08
CA ILE A 4 -23.10 -25.48 5.39
C ILE A 4 -24.50 -25.23 5.95
N THR A 5 -24.78 -25.83 7.11
CA THR A 5 -26.03 -25.62 7.83
C THR A 5 -25.71 -24.83 9.10
N ILE A 6 -26.07 -23.55 9.06
CA ILE A 6 -26.49 -22.74 10.21
C ILE A 6 -25.47 -22.72 11.38
N ARG A 7 -24.42 -21.91 11.24
CA ARG A 7 -23.94 -21.14 12.42
C ARG A 7 -24.84 -19.91 12.47
N GLU A 8 -25.88 -19.94 13.31
CA GLU A 8 -26.63 -18.73 13.67
C GLU A 8 -25.63 -17.64 14.09
N ASN A 9 -25.89 -16.38 13.71
CA ASN A 9 -25.12 -15.22 14.15
C ASN A 9 -25.19 -15.12 15.69
N LEU A 10 -24.36 -15.85 16.44
CA LEU A 10 -24.36 -15.86 17.91
C LEU A 10 -24.12 -14.46 18.52
N LEU A 11 -23.64 -13.50 17.73
CA LEU A 11 -23.42 -12.11 18.13
C LEU A 11 -24.69 -11.23 17.97
N THR A 12 -25.79 -11.70 17.35
CA THR A 12 -27.10 -11.00 17.43
C THR A 12 -27.71 -11.02 18.83
N HIS A 13 -27.12 -11.80 19.76
CA HIS A 13 -27.49 -11.85 21.18
C HIS A 13 -26.42 -11.27 22.12
N LEU A 14 -25.43 -10.54 21.62
CA LEU A 14 -24.69 -9.64 22.51
C LEU A 14 -25.72 -8.63 23.03
N ASP A 15 -26.02 -8.68 24.33
CA ASP A 15 -26.84 -7.67 24.99
C ASP A 15 -26.38 -6.28 24.52
N ALA A 16 -27.34 -5.42 24.19
CA ALA A 16 -27.10 -4.08 23.68
C ALA A 16 -26.21 -3.28 24.67
N GLY A 17 -24.89 -3.37 24.50
CA GLY A 17 -23.92 -2.76 25.42
C GLY A 17 -22.64 -3.56 25.72
N ILE A 18 -22.43 -4.77 25.20
CA ILE A 18 -21.19 -5.53 25.43
C ILE A 18 -20.31 -5.53 24.17
N GLY A 19 -19.25 -4.71 24.17
CA GLY A 19 -18.22 -4.67 23.12
C GLY A 19 -18.54 -3.77 21.93
N LYS A 20 -17.50 -3.51 21.12
CA LYS A 20 -17.56 -2.69 19.90
C LYS A 20 -17.69 -3.61 18.69
N VAL A 21 -18.76 -3.48 17.91
CA VAL A 21 -18.94 -4.22 16.66
C VAL A 21 -18.58 -3.32 15.47
N VAL A 22 -17.69 -3.80 14.61
CA VAL A 22 -17.25 -3.12 13.37
C VAL A 22 -17.28 -4.13 12.24
N ALA A 23 -18.06 -3.84 11.20
CA ALA A 23 -18.26 -4.75 10.07
C ALA A 23 -18.62 -6.18 10.55
N SER A 24 -17.77 -7.17 10.24
CA SER A 24 -17.94 -8.56 10.66
C SER A 24 -17.12 -8.97 11.89
N ASP A 25 -16.65 -8.01 12.69
CA ASP A 25 -15.81 -8.27 13.87
C ASP A 25 -16.39 -7.63 15.14
N ALA A 26 -16.25 -8.32 16.27
CA ALA A 26 -16.57 -7.80 17.60
C ALA A 26 -15.30 -7.67 18.45
N TYR A 27 -15.17 -6.56 19.15
CA TYR A 27 -13.99 -6.19 19.96
C TYR A 27 -14.37 -6.00 21.42
N PHE A 28 -13.55 -6.55 22.33
CA PHE A 28 -13.78 -6.50 23.78
C PHE A 28 -12.46 -6.30 24.52
N HIS A 29 -12.49 -5.53 25.61
CA HIS A 29 -11.39 -5.56 26.58
C HIS A 29 -11.48 -6.82 27.45
N VAL A 30 -10.34 -7.35 27.91
CA VAL A 30 -10.27 -8.58 28.74
C VAL A 30 -11.10 -8.51 30.02
N SER A 31 -11.38 -7.30 30.53
CA SER A 31 -12.27 -7.09 31.69
C SER A 31 -13.73 -7.52 31.45
N LEU A 32 -14.14 -7.75 30.20
CA LEU A 32 -15.48 -8.22 29.84
C LEU A 32 -15.59 -9.75 29.73
N LEU A 33 -14.49 -10.50 29.79
CA LEU A 33 -14.47 -11.96 29.55
C LEU A 33 -15.51 -12.74 30.37
N ASP A 34 -15.66 -12.39 31.64
CA ASP A 34 -16.61 -13.05 32.56
C ASP A 34 -18.06 -12.65 32.29
N ARG A 35 -18.30 -11.57 31.55
CA ARG A 35 -19.64 -11.10 31.16
C ARG A 35 -20.07 -11.61 29.76
N LEU A 36 -19.17 -12.24 29.00
CA LEU A 36 -19.49 -12.79 27.68
C LEU A 36 -20.33 -14.08 27.78
N PRO A 37 -21.16 -14.39 26.77
CA PRO A 37 -21.86 -15.67 26.68
C PRO A 37 -20.90 -16.87 26.73
N ASP A 38 -21.32 -17.98 27.35
CA ASP A 38 -20.46 -19.15 27.57
C ASP A 38 -19.90 -19.75 26.27
N THR A 39 -20.66 -19.72 25.18
CA THR A 39 -20.23 -20.18 23.86
C THR A 39 -19.04 -19.37 23.35
N LEU A 40 -19.15 -18.03 23.39
CA LEU A 40 -18.08 -17.11 22.99
C LEU A 40 -16.86 -17.24 23.92
N ARG A 41 -17.08 -17.35 25.23
CA ARG A 41 -16.00 -17.53 26.22
C ARG A 41 -15.18 -18.79 25.94
N ARG A 42 -15.83 -19.92 25.62
CA ARG A 42 -15.13 -21.18 25.30
C ARG A 42 -14.23 -21.06 24.06
N SER A 43 -14.74 -20.47 22.98
CA SER A 43 -13.94 -20.25 21.76
C SER A 43 -12.75 -19.33 22.02
N ILE A 44 -12.94 -18.26 22.79
CA ILE A 44 -11.86 -17.36 23.21
C ILE A 44 -10.81 -18.11 24.05
N SER A 45 -11.24 -18.93 25.02
CA SER A 45 -10.33 -19.74 25.85
C SER A 45 -9.54 -20.77 25.05
N GLU A 46 -10.14 -21.35 24.00
CA GLU A 46 -9.42 -22.24 23.07
C GLU A 46 -8.31 -21.48 22.34
N GLY A 47 -8.61 -20.31 21.77
CA GLY A 47 -7.61 -19.48 21.10
C GLY A 47 -6.49 -18.99 22.02
N ILE A 48 -6.82 -18.60 23.26
CA ILE A 48 -5.82 -18.25 24.29
C ILE A 48 -4.91 -19.44 24.58
N SER A 49 -5.48 -20.63 24.77
CA SER A 49 -4.71 -21.86 25.05
C SER A 49 -3.74 -22.21 23.91
N LEU A 50 -4.13 -21.97 22.64
CA LEU A 50 -3.24 -22.20 21.48
C LEU A 50 -2.00 -21.29 21.48
N THR A 51 -2.12 -20.08 22.03
CA THR A 51 -1.04 -19.08 22.06
C THR A 51 -0.22 -19.13 23.34
N SER A 52 -0.70 -19.80 24.38
CA SER A 52 -0.08 -19.83 25.72
C SER A 52 0.08 -18.43 26.35
N LEU A 53 -0.78 -17.48 25.99
CA LEU A 53 -0.76 -16.10 26.49
C LEU A 53 -1.68 -15.92 27.69
N THR A 54 -1.38 -14.91 28.51
CA THR A 54 -2.14 -14.55 29.71
C THR A 54 -2.93 -13.25 29.50
N PRO A 55 -4.27 -13.28 29.57
CA PRO A 55 -5.10 -12.08 29.49
C PRO A 55 -4.73 -11.04 30.56
N GLY A 56 -4.64 -9.77 30.18
CA GLY A 56 -4.30 -8.64 31.05
C GLY A 56 -2.79 -8.46 31.30
N SER A 57 -1.97 -9.49 31.03
CA SER A 57 -0.51 -9.40 31.10
C SER A 57 0.11 -9.28 29.71
N ASP A 58 -0.26 -10.19 28.80
CA ASP A 58 0.35 -10.26 27.46
C ASP A 58 -0.46 -9.53 26.39
N PHE A 59 -1.77 -9.39 26.60
CA PHE A 59 -2.70 -8.68 25.73
C PHE A 59 -3.91 -8.19 26.54
N ASN A 60 -4.63 -7.18 26.05
CA ASN A 60 -5.76 -6.59 26.77
C ASN A 60 -7.03 -6.37 25.92
N VAL A 61 -6.96 -6.53 24.60
CA VAL A 61 -8.12 -6.48 23.71
C VAL A 61 -8.22 -7.78 22.91
N ILE A 62 -9.46 -8.24 22.70
CA ILE A 62 -9.79 -9.42 21.91
C ILE A 62 -10.70 -8.99 20.77
N ARG A 63 -10.37 -9.39 19.55
CA ARG A 63 -11.22 -9.29 18.36
C ARG A 63 -11.70 -10.68 17.98
N VAL A 64 -12.98 -10.86 17.70
CA VAL A 64 -13.55 -12.14 17.24
C VAL A 64 -14.39 -11.88 15.99
N GLY A 65 -14.16 -12.67 14.93
CA GLY A 65 -14.96 -12.58 13.71
C GLY A 65 -16.36 -13.20 13.91
N LEU A 66 -17.37 -12.69 13.21
CA LEU A 66 -18.76 -13.16 13.29
C LEU A 66 -18.89 -14.66 12.99
N SER A 67 -18.05 -15.20 12.11
CA SER A 67 -18.03 -16.62 11.76
C SER A 67 -17.47 -17.52 12.87
N MET A 68 -16.83 -16.96 13.90
CA MET A 68 -16.13 -17.66 14.97
C MET A 68 -14.97 -18.56 14.50
N SER A 69 -14.51 -18.40 13.26
CA SER A 69 -13.37 -19.15 12.70
C SER A 69 -12.02 -18.46 12.95
N ASN A 70 -12.04 -17.15 13.19
CA ASN A 70 -10.84 -16.37 13.46
C ASN A 70 -11.02 -15.48 14.70
N MET A 71 -9.91 -15.21 15.37
CA MET A 71 -9.84 -14.23 16.44
C MET A 71 -8.48 -13.56 16.46
N SER A 72 -8.36 -12.43 17.16
CA SER A 72 -7.09 -11.76 17.37
C SER A 72 -6.94 -11.33 18.82
N LEU A 73 -5.77 -11.59 19.39
CA LEU A 73 -5.35 -11.11 20.69
C LEU A 73 -4.48 -9.88 20.46
N LEU A 74 -4.83 -8.75 21.07
CA LEU A 74 -4.26 -7.44 20.77
C LEU A 74 -3.72 -6.80 22.05
N ASP A 75 -2.47 -6.36 22.00
CA ASP A 75 -1.77 -5.72 23.11
C ASP A 75 -1.66 -4.21 22.87
N TYR A 76 -2.45 -3.45 23.63
CA TYR A 76 -2.41 -1.99 23.68
C TYR A 76 -1.83 -1.53 25.02
N PRO A 77 -0.50 -1.43 25.18
CA PRO A 77 0.10 -0.87 26.39
C PRO A 77 -0.51 0.49 26.71
N GLY A 78 -0.67 0.79 28.00
CA GLY A 78 -1.29 2.05 28.41
C GLY A 78 -2.76 2.18 27.99
N PHE A 79 -3.50 1.08 27.78
CA PHE A 79 -4.93 1.12 27.39
C PHE A 79 -5.76 2.11 28.21
N PHE A 80 -5.52 2.19 29.53
CA PHE A 80 -6.22 3.11 30.43
C PHE A 80 -5.55 4.49 30.56
N ASP A 81 -4.26 4.57 30.23
CA ASP A 81 -3.35 5.68 30.51
C ASP A 81 -3.07 6.56 29.29
N GLU A 82 -3.37 6.11 28.07
CA GLU A 82 -3.17 6.87 26.84
C GLU A 82 -4.50 7.17 26.16
N ALA A 83 -4.63 8.30 25.48
CA ALA A 83 -5.88 8.70 24.83
C ALA A 83 -6.23 7.77 23.66
N PHE A 84 -5.25 7.54 22.79
CA PHE A 84 -5.32 6.66 21.63
C PHE A 84 -4.12 5.69 21.67
N PRO A 85 -4.19 4.61 22.48
CA PRO A 85 -3.06 3.71 22.69
C PRO A 85 -2.69 3.01 21.38
N VAL A 86 -1.39 2.82 21.17
CA VAL A 86 -0.85 2.12 20.00
C VAL A 86 -0.93 0.61 20.17
N LEU A 87 -1.21 -0.11 19.10
CA LEU A 87 -1.10 -1.57 19.07
C LEU A 87 0.39 -1.93 19.05
N GLN A 88 0.90 -2.55 20.11
CA GLN A 88 2.31 -2.96 20.18
C GLN A 88 2.50 -4.36 19.59
N ARG A 89 1.60 -5.30 19.92
CA ARG A 89 1.68 -6.70 19.52
C ARG A 89 0.32 -7.26 19.16
N SER A 90 0.28 -8.18 18.21
CA SER A 90 -0.95 -8.87 17.83
C SER A 90 -0.71 -10.33 17.49
N TRP A 91 -1.67 -11.17 17.87
CA TRP A 91 -1.70 -12.59 17.53
C TRP A 91 -3.01 -12.89 16.81
N SER A 92 -2.93 -13.20 15.52
CA SER A 92 -4.09 -13.63 14.72
C SER A 92 -4.20 -15.15 14.80
N VAL A 93 -5.30 -15.64 15.35
CA VAL A 93 -5.56 -17.07 15.58
C VAL A 93 -6.60 -17.56 14.58
N ASP A 94 -6.26 -18.61 13.85
CA ASP A 94 -7.15 -19.42 13.04
C ASP A 94 -7.58 -20.63 13.87
N LEU A 95 -8.84 -20.60 14.31
CA LEU A 95 -9.40 -21.63 15.20
C LEU A 95 -9.67 -22.94 14.45
N ASP A 96 -9.99 -22.87 13.16
CA ASP A 96 -10.30 -24.05 12.34
C ASP A 96 -9.03 -24.87 12.06
N HIS A 97 -7.91 -24.19 11.76
CA HIS A 97 -6.62 -24.83 11.49
C HIS A 97 -5.72 -24.98 12.73
N LYS A 98 -6.13 -24.43 13.88
CA LYS A 98 -5.35 -24.42 15.13
C LYS A 98 -3.94 -23.84 14.96
N LYS A 99 -3.86 -22.74 14.20
CA LYS A 99 -2.61 -22.00 13.95
C LYS A 99 -2.77 -20.57 14.39
N TYR A 100 -1.66 -19.91 14.69
CA TYR A 100 -1.65 -18.48 14.91
C TYR A 100 -0.47 -17.82 14.22
N ARG A 101 -0.56 -16.52 14.01
CA ARG A 101 0.50 -15.66 13.49
C ARG A 101 0.72 -14.50 14.43
N PHE A 102 1.98 -14.23 14.73
CA PHE A 102 2.40 -13.11 15.55
C PHE A 102 2.84 -11.92 14.67
N ARG A 103 2.58 -10.70 15.14
CA ARG A 103 3.04 -9.46 14.54
C ARG A 103 3.38 -8.44 15.64
N SER A 104 4.58 -7.87 15.56
CA SER A 104 5.05 -6.76 16.39
C SER A 104 5.06 -5.46 15.60
N TYR A 105 4.66 -4.37 16.27
CA TYR A 105 4.68 -3.01 15.75
C TYR A 105 5.65 -2.10 16.54
N GLU A 106 6.47 -2.66 17.44
CA GLU A 106 7.40 -1.91 18.29
C GLU A 106 8.42 -1.08 17.49
N SER A 107 8.78 -1.55 16.29
CA SER A 107 9.69 -0.85 15.38
C SER A 107 8.97 0.00 14.33
N SER A 108 7.64 0.06 14.38
CA SER A 108 6.82 0.84 13.46
C SER A 108 6.84 2.31 13.84
N ILE A 109 7.04 3.17 12.85
CA ILE A 109 6.85 4.62 13.05
C ILE A 109 5.39 5.04 12.87
N ASN A 110 4.53 4.17 12.35
CA ASN A 110 3.12 4.43 12.09
C ASN A 110 2.21 3.28 12.59
N PRO A 111 2.32 2.86 13.87
CA PRO A 111 1.58 1.71 14.38
C PRO A 111 0.05 1.97 14.34
N PRO A 112 -0.76 0.90 14.30
CA PRO A 112 -2.21 1.02 14.48
C PRO A 112 -2.55 1.65 15.83
N ILE A 113 -3.62 2.43 15.88
CA ILE A 113 -4.11 3.05 17.12
C ILE A 113 -5.52 2.58 17.45
N LEU A 114 -5.83 2.55 18.74
CA LEU A 114 -7.17 2.27 19.21
C LEU A 114 -7.95 3.56 19.44
N HIS A 115 -9.16 3.60 18.89
CA HIS A 115 -10.14 4.67 19.10
C HIS A 115 -11.45 4.09 19.64
N ARG A 116 -12.25 4.95 20.28
CA ARG A 116 -13.55 4.60 20.90
C ARG A 116 -13.45 3.52 21.97
N LYS A 117 -12.57 3.74 22.96
CA LYS A 117 -12.28 2.77 24.04
C LYS A 117 -13.48 2.53 24.95
N GLU A 118 -14.37 3.51 25.07
CA GLU A 118 -15.62 3.42 25.84
C GLU A 118 -16.53 2.28 25.35
N LEU A 119 -16.40 1.87 24.08
CA LEU A 119 -17.16 0.76 23.52
C LEU A 119 -16.58 -0.61 23.87
N LEU A 120 -15.33 -0.68 24.34
CA LEU A 120 -14.63 -1.94 24.64
C LEU A 120 -14.72 -2.36 26.11
N ILE A 121 -15.19 -1.48 27.00
CA ILE A 121 -15.31 -1.70 28.44
C ILE A 121 -16.77 -1.54 28.89
N ALA A 122 -17.07 -1.97 30.12
CA ALA A 122 -18.42 -1.87 30.65
C ALA A 122 -18.79 -0.41 31.00
N ARG A 123 -20.08 -0.06 30.89
CA ARG A 123 -20.60 1.28 31.19
C ARG A 123 -20.43 1.71 32.66
N ASP A 124 -20.33 0.74 33.57
CA ASP A 124 -20.09 0.95 34.99
C ASP A 124 -18.60 1.15 35.33
N HIS A 125 -17.69 1.14 34.34
CA HIS A 125 -16.26 1.33 34.57
C HIS A 125 -15.91 2.80 34.93
N PRO A 126 -15.05 3.07 35.93
CA PRO A 126 -14.77 4.44 36.39
C PRO A 126 -14.22 5.40 35.33
N ARG A 127 -13.54 4.86 34.31
CA ARG A 127 -12.94 5.64 33.20
C ARG A 127 -13.85 5.75 31.97
N TRP A 128 -15.04 5.15 31.99
CA TRP A 128 -15.94 5.10 30.83
C TRP A 128 -16.38 6.50 30.38
N GLU A 129 -16.82 7.35 31.32
CA GLU A 129 -17.29 8.71 31.01
C GLU A 129 -16.20 9.55 30.34
N ALA A 130 -14.98 9.54 30.89
CA ALA A 130 -13.84 10.27 30.33
C ALA A 130 -13.49 9.81 28.90
N PHE A 131 -13.58 8.51 28.60
CA PHE A 131 -13.34 8.01 27.23
C PHE A 131 -14.48 8.40 26.28
N LYS A 132 -15.72 8.39 26.76
CA LYS A 132 -16.88 8.83 25.99
C LYS A 132 -16.78 10.32 25.65
N GLU A 133 -16.45 11.18 26.60
CA GLU A 133 -16.28 12.62 26.38
C GLU A 133 -15.22 12.91 25.30
N LEU A 134 -14.06 12.24 25.37
CA LEU A 134 -13.02 12.35 24.34
C LEU A 134 -13.53 11.92 22.96
N THR A 135 -14.26 10.80 22.88
CA THR A 135 -14.86 10.33 21.62
C THR A 135 -15.87 11.33 21.06
N ASP A 136 -16.74 11.90 21.90
CA ASP A 136 -17.75 12.89 21.49
C ASP A 136 -17.09 14.15 20.93
N VAL A 137 -16.01 14.64 21.58
CA VAL A 137 -15.23 15.79 21.08
C VAL A 137 -14.57 15.46 19.74
N ALA A 138 -13.95 14.28 19.63
CA ALA A 138 -13.33 13.83 18.38
C ALA A 138 -14.34 13.71 17.22
N GLU A 139 -15.57 13.27 17.49
CA GLU A 139 -16.68 13.25 16.53
C GLU A 139 -17.11 14.66 16.12
N GLN A 140 -17.27 15.57 17.08
CA GLN A 140 -17.72 16.94 16.80
C GLN A 140 -16.77 17.72 15.90
N ILE A 141 -15.47 17.51 16.04
CA ILE A 141 -14.46 18.14 15.19
C ILE A 141 -14.19 17.35 13.90
N GLY A 142 -14.92 16.24 13.68
CA GLY A 142 -14.91 15.40 12.49
C GLY A 142 -13.65 14.54 12.32
N LEU A 143 -12.97 14.14 13.41
CA LEU A 143 -11.83 13.23 13.30
C LEU A 143 -12.22 11.87 12.70
N PHE A 144 -13.46 11.41 12.92
CA PHE A 144 -13.92 10.10 12.46
C PHE A 144 -14.69 10.12 11.13
N ASP A 145 -14.66 11.24 10.39
CA ASP A 145 -15.35 11.39 9.10
C ASP A 145 -14.76 10.50 7.99
N ASP A 146 -13.44 10.24 8.04
CA ASP A 146 -12.70 9.45 7.05
C ASP A 146 -12.04 8.23 7.72
N PRO A 147 -12.69 7.05 7.69
CA PRO A 147 -12.19 5.84 8.34
C PRO A 147 -10.79 5.41 7.87
N ALA A 148 -10.36 5.80 6.65
CA ALA A 148 -9.03 5.45 6.15
C ALA A 148 -7.91 6.20 6.90
N ARG A 149 -8.21 7.35 7.54
CA ARG A 149 -7.19 8.22 8.14
C ARG A 149 -7.02 8.07 9.64
N ILE A 150 -7.85 7.27 10.28
CA ILE A 150 -7.94 7.19 11.75
C ILE A 150 -7.32 5.94 12.34
N GLY A 151 -6.93 4.97 11.50
CA GLY A 151 -6.42 3.68 11.97
C GLY A 151 -4.97 3.68 12.42
N PHE A 152 -4.16 4.66 11.99
CA PHE A 152 -2.70 4.66 12.17
C PHE A 152 -2.19 5.99 12.72
N ARG A 153 -1.17 5.91 13.59
CA ARG A 153 -0.69 7.02 14.41
C ARG A 153 -0.33 8.29 13.63
N GLN A 154 0.59 8.24 12.66
CA GLN A 154 1.05 9.42 11.93
C GLN A 154 -0.07 10.06 11.12
N THR A 155 -0.88 9.23 10.47
CA THR A 155 -2.04 9.69 9.69
C THR A 155 -3.05 10.40 10.59
N PHE A 156 -3.28 9.85 11.79
CA PHE A 156 -4.19 10.43 12.76
C PHE A 156 -3.66 11.72 13.39
N GLU A 157 -2.38 11.76 13.78
CA GLU A 157 -1.71 12.97 14.30
C GLU A 157 -1.73 14.11 13.27
N ALA A 158 -1.49 13.80 11.99
CA ALA A 158 -1.60 14.75 10.89
C ALA A 158 -3.05 15.24 10.71
N LEU A 159 -4.04 14.36 10.85
CA LEU A 159 -5.46 14.74 10.80
C LEU A 159 -5.86 15.66 11.95
N ILE A 160 -5.44 15.37 13.18
CA ILE A 160 -5.66 16.23 14.36
C ILE A 160 -5.08 17.62 14.11
N SER A 161 -3.83 17.67 13.64
CA SER A 161 -3.14 18.93 13.34
C SER A 161 -3.85 19.70 12.22
N GLN A 162 -4.32 19.01 11.17
CA GLN A 162 -5.08 19.61 10.08
C GLN A 162 -6.41 20.22 10.54
N ARG A 163 -7.05 19.63 11.56
CA ARG A 163 -8.28 20.16 12.17
C ARG A 163 -8.00 21.31 13.15
N GLY A 164 -6.75 21.67 13.39
CA GLY A 164 -6.36 22.82 14.25
C GLY A 164 -6.24 22.49 15.74
N TYR A 165 -6.04 21.22 16.09
CA TYR A 165 -5.96 20.75 17.47
C TYR A 165 -4.60 20.11 17.77
N LEU A 166 -4.30 19.97 19.06
CA LEU A 166 -3.22 19.15 19.62
C LEU A 166 -3.82 18.20 20.66
N LEU A 167 -3.28 16.98 20.77
CA LEU A 167 -3.63 16.05 21.83
C LEU A 167 -2.72 16.26 23.05
N ALA A 168 -3.30 16.61 24.21
CA ALA A 168 -2.59 16.73 25.49
C ALA A 168 -3.40 16.05 26.60
N ASP A 169 -2.82 15.07 27.31
CA ASP A 169 -3.41 14.42 28.50
C ASP A 169 -4.90 14.00 28.36
N HIS A 170 -5.24 13.31 27.27
CA HIS A 170 -6.61 12.87 26.90
C HIS A 170 -7.58 14.00 26.52
N GLU A 171 -7.08 15.20 26.27
CA GLU A 171 -7.86 16.33 25.79
C GLU A 171 -7.39 16.78 24.40
N LEU A 172 -8.34 17.10 23.53
CA LEU A 172 -8.08 17.74 22.24
C LEU A 172 -8.13 19.26 22.46
N VAL A 173 -6.96 19.87 22.59
CA VAL A 173 -6.81 21.29 22.87
C VAL A 173 -6.70 22.05 21.55
N PRO A 174 -7.53 23.09 21.32
CA PRO A 174 -7.36 23.97 20.16
C PRO A 174 -5.96 24.59 20.18
N ILE A 175 -5.30 24.63 19.03
CA ILE A 175 -4.07 25.41 18.88
C ILE A 175 -4.49 26.88 18.94
N ALA A 176 -4.47 27.47 20.14
CA ALA A 176 -4.83 28.88 20.36
C ALA A 176 -3.96 29.77 19.46
N ASN A 177 -4.61 30.74 18.80
CA ASN A 177 -4.00 31.71 17.89
C ASN A 177 -2.70 32.29 18.48
N HIS A 178 -1.55 31.78 18.03
CA HIS A 178 -0.33 32.58 18.03
C HIS A 178 -0.54 33.65 16.96
N GLU A 179 -0.75 34.89 17.38
CA GLU A 179 -0.69 36.05 16.49
C GLU A 179 0.70 36.09 15.83
N PRO A 180 0.78 36.22 14.49
CA PRO A 180 2.05 36.38 13.81
C PRO A 180 2.53 37.83 13.98
N GLU A 181 3.23 38.14 15.07
CA GLU A 181 4.06 39.35 15.17
C GLU A 181 5.40 39.11 14.45
N ASP A 182 5.39 39.25 13.13
CA ASP A 182 6.05 40.35 12.42
C ASP A 182 6.06 40.05 10.92
N SER A 183 5.25 40.83 10.21
CA SER A 183 5.23 40.87 8.76
C SER A 183 6.40 41.70 8.26
N GLN A 184 7.45 41.04 7.76
CA GLN A 184 8.29 41.60 6.71
C GLN A 184 8.29 40.68 5.50
N SER A 185 7.75 41.23 4.43
CA SER A 185 7.74 40.78 3.04
C SER A 185 8.88 39.85 2.65
N ALA A 186 8.54 38.61 2.35
CA ALA A 186 9.24 37.81 1.35
C ALA A 186 8.21 37.07 0.51
N SER A 187 8.04 37.53 -0.72
CA SER A 187 7.61 36.69 -1.83
C SER A 187 8.59 35.52 -1.93
N SER A 188 8.20 34.36 -1.41
CA SER A 188 8.87 33.11 -1.75
C SER A 188 7.83 32.02 -1.99
N SER A 189 7.79 31.63 -3.25
CA SER A 189 7.35 30.34 -3.75
C SER A 189 7.84 29.19 -2.86
N GLY A 190 6.99 28.73 -1.95
CA GLY A 190 7.13 27.43 -1.30
C GLY A 190 6.43 26.39 -2.16
N LEU A 191 7.21 25.67 -2.97
CA LEU A 191 6.74 24.60 -3.83
C LEU A 191 5.95 23.57 -3.03
N ILE A 192 4.62 23.57 -3.20
CA ILE A 192 3.92 22.30 -3.27
C ILE A 192 4.54 21.60 -4.47
N GLU A 193 5.37 20.58 -4.23
CA GLU A 193 5.99 19.78 -5.28
C GLU A 193 4.93 18.94 -6.01
N ARG A 194 4.11 19.62 -6.80
CA ARG A 194 3.14 19.08 -7.75
C ARG A 194 3.82 18.50 -8.99
N HIS A 195 5.15 18.39 -8.99
CA HIS A 195 5.92 17.86 -10.12
C HIS A 195 5.90 16.32 -10.20
N ARG A 196 5.26 15.63 -9.23
CA ARG A 196 5.11 14.16 -9.25
C ARG A 196 3.73 13.65 -9.68
N THR A 197 2.77 14.52 -9.97
CA THR A 197 1.40 14.12 -10.36
C THR A 197 0.95 14.68 -11.71
N ALA A 198 1.89 15.17 -12.53
CA ALA A 198 1.63 15.65 -13.89
C ALA A 198 2.66 15.09 -14.90
N LEU A 199 2.81 13.77 -14.99
CA LEU A 199 3.64 13.15 -16.02
C LEU A 199 2.90 11.95 -16.63
N SER A 200 1.86 12.24 -17.40
CA SER A 200 1.56 11.41 -18.56
C SER A 200 2.04 12.15 -19.80
N ARG A 201 3.04 11.55 -20.48
CA ARG A 201 3.18 11.40 -21.96
C ARG A 201 4.62 11.38 -22.51
N TYR A 202 5.67 11.43 -21.70
CA TYR A 202 7.03 11.07 -22.10
C TYR A 202 7.74 10.26 -21.01
N SER A 203 8.20 9.05 -21.34
CA SER A 203 8.93 8.15 -20.44
C SER A 203 10.42 8.24 -20.75
N PHE A 204 11.26 8.49 -19.74
CA PHE A 204 12.72 8.46 -19.88
C PHE A 204 13.21 7.05 -20.24
N SER A 205 14.37 6.95 -20.91
CA SER A 205 14.99 5.64 -21.15
C SER A 205 15.43 4.95 -19.84
N ALA A 206 15.55 3.62 -19.88
CA ALA A 206 15.97 2.81 -18.74
C ALA A 206 17.25 3.31 -18.03
N PRO A 207 18.36 3.66 -18.72
CA PRO A 207 19.56 4.19 -18.05
C PRO A 207 19.31 5.50 -17.30
N ILE A 208 18.52 6.42 -17.86
CA ILE A 208 18.20 7.70 -17.24
C ILE A 208 17.31 7.51 -16.00
N GLN A 209 16.35 6.58 -16.08
CA GLN A 209 15.55 6.20 -14.91
C GLN A 209 16.43 5.65 -13.77
N MET A 210 17.47 4.87 -14.07
CA MET A 210 18.39 4.36 -13.04
C MET A 210 19.22 5.48 -12.40
N LEU A 211 19.75 6.42 -13.21
CA LEU A 211 20.46 7.58 -12.68
C LEU A 211 19.60 8.42 -11.73
N SER A 212 18.34 8.66 -12.10
CA SER A 212 17.37 9.35 -11.23
C SER A 212 17.18 8.59 -9.91
N ARG A 213 16.93 7.28 -10.00
CA ARG A 213 16.65 6.43 -8.84
C ARG A 213 17.79 6.42 -7.81
N PHE A 214 19.03 6.44 -8.27
CA PHE A 214 20.21 6.46 -7.39
C PHE A 214 20.66 7.86 -6.99
N GLY A 215 19.89 8.91 -7.31
CA GLY A 215 20.16 10.28 -6.88
C GLY A 215 21.31 10.96 -7.62
N PHE A 216 21.65 10.50 -8.83
CA PHE A 216 22.69 11.13 -9.65
C PHE A 216 22.17 12.32 -10.49
N LEU A 217 20.85 12.54 -10.52
CA LEU A 217 20.18 13.60 -11.27
C LEU A 217 19.59 14.69 -10.36
N ASP A 218 20.39 15.16 -9.39
CA ASP A 218 20.04 16.19 -8.40
C ASP A 218 20.35 17.63 -8.85
N GLY A 219 20.81 17.80 -10.09
CA GLY A 219 21.22 19.09 -10.67
C GLY A 219 22.66 19.51 -10.36
N THR A 220 23.41 18.72 -9.59
CA THR A 220 24.83 19.01 -9.28
C THR A 220 25.81 18.50 -10.34
N ARG A 221 25.36 17.58 -11.21
CA ARG A 221 26.17 16.90 -12.23
C ARG A 221 25.66 17.20 -13.63
N SER A 222 26.58 17.38 -14.58
CA SER A 222 26.26 17.47 -16.01
C SER A 222 26.14 16.07 -16.64
N LEU A 223 25.34 15.96 -17.70
CA LEU A 223 25.11 14.71 -18.43
C LEU A 223 25.36 14.87 -19.94
N PHE A 224 26.12 13.95 -20.54
CA PHE A 224 26.31 13.87 -21.98
C PHE A 224 25.79 12.53 -22.53
N ASP A 225 24.86 12.55 -23.49
CA ASP A 225 24.29 11.34 -24.09
C ASP A 225 24.93 11.05 -25.46
N TYR A 226 25.76 10.00 -25.50
CA TYR A 226 26.48 9.54 -26.68
C TYR A 226 25.62 8.53 -27.43
N GLY A 227 25.04 8.96 -28.56
CA GLY A 227 24.02 8.24 -29.33
C GLY A 227 22.60 8.59 -28.92
N CYS A 228 22.30 9.88 -28.71
CA CYS A 228 21.03 10.35 -28.16
C CYS A 228 19.81 10.18 -29.08
N GLY A 229 19.99 9.70 -30.32
CA GLY A 229 18.93 9.59 -31.32
C GLY A 229 18.22 10.93 -31.52
N ARG A 230 16.89 10.93 -31.36
CA ARG A 230 16.06 12.15 -31.52
C ARG A 230 16.08 13.11 -30.33
N GLY A 231 16.86 12.80 -29.28
CA GLY A 231 17.07 13.66 -28.12
C GLY A 231 15.89 13.77 -27.17
N ASP A 232 15.04 12.74 -27.05
CA ASP A 232 13.90 12.74 -26.13
C ASP A 232 14.34 12.87 -24.66
N ASP A 233 15.31 12.07 -24.22
CA ASP A 233 15.86 12.13 -22.87
C ASP A 233 16.51 13.49 -22.57
N ILE A 234 17.27 14.04 -23.53
CA ILE A 234 17.91 15.36 -23.40
C ILE A 234 16.88 16.48 -23.20
N ARG A 235 15.76 16.45 -23.95
CA ARG A 235 14.67 17.42 -23.74
C ARG A 235 14.09 17.30 -22.34
N GLY A 236 13.83 16.08 -21.87
CA GLY A 236 13.29 15.84 -20.54
C GLY A 236 14.23 16.29 -19.42
N LEU A 237 15.53 15.99 -19.52
CA LEU A 237 16.54 16.37 -18.52
C LEU A 237 16.72 17.90 -18.43
N LYS A 238 16.75 18.60 -19.56
CA LYS A 238 16.78 20.07 -19.58
C LYS A 238 15.54 20.68 -18.93
N GLY A 239 14.37 20.05 -19.12
CA GLY A 239 13.13 20.44 -18.46
C GLY A 239 13.17 20.31 -16.93
N LEU A 240 14.03 19.44 -16.40
CA LEU A 240 14.29 19.25 -14.96
C LEU A 240 15.43 20.16 -14.44
N GLY A 241 15.97 21.06 -15.27
CA GLY A 241 17.07 21.95 -14.87
C GLY A 241 18.45 21.29 -14.83
N ILE A 242 18.61 20.11 -15.43
CA ILE A 242 19.88 19.39 -15.51
C ILE A 242 20.66 19.88 -16.74
N ASP A 243 21.95 20.19 -16.58
CA ASP A 243 22.85 20.51 -17.68
C ASP A 243 23.11 19.25 -18.52
N ALA A 244 22.43 19.14 -19.67
CA ALA A 244 22.45 17.97 -20.52
C ALA A 244 22.75 18.31 -21.99
N ALA A 245 23.64 17.56 -22.62
CA ALA A 245 23.97 17.63 -24.04
C ALA A 245 23.98 16.23 -24.66
N GLY A 246 23.91 16.12 -25.98
CA GLY A 246 23.95 14.83 -26.65
C GLY A 246 24.38 14.91 -28.10
N TRP A 247 24.93 13.80 -28.59
CA TRP A 247 25.41 13.63 -29.97
C TRP A 247 24.87 12.34 -30.55
N ASP A 248 24.60 12.32 -31.84
CA ASP A 248 24.17 11.12 -32.58
C ASP A 248 24.70 11.18 -34.02
N PRO A 249 25.23 10.08 -34.58
CA PRO A 249 25.83 10.09 -35.92
C PRO A 249 24.85 10.47 -37.05
N HIS A 250 23.54 10.32 -36.84
CA HIS A 250 22.50 10.61 -37.83
C HIS A 250 21.63 11.80 -37.44
N TYR A 251 21.19 11.88 -36.20
CA TYR A 251 20.18 12.84 -35.76
C TYR A 251 20.75 14.11 -35.12
N ALA A 252 22.01 14.09 -34.68
CA ALA A 252 22.67 15.20 -33.98
C ALA A 252 24.18 15.26 -34.27
N ASN A 253 24.56 15.10 -35.54
CA ASN A 253 25.96 14.95 -35.95
C ASN A 253 26.77 16.26 -35.92
N GLU A 254 26.09 17.42 -35.96
CA GLU A 254 26.69 18.75 -35.84
C GLU A 254 26.87 19.20 -34.38
N GLN A 255 26.29 18.47 -33.41
CA GLN A 255 26.45 18.82 -31.99
C GLN A 255 27.87 18.52 -31.50
N PRO A 256 28.47 19.38 -30.66
CA PRO A 256 29.80 19.14 -30.14
C PRO A 256 29.80 17.94 -29.18
N ILE A 257 30.85 17.13 -29.28
CA ILE A 257 31.11 16.08 -28.30
C ILE A 257 31.91 16.69 -27.15
N THR A 258 31.34 16.69 -25.95
CA THR A 258 31.92 17.33 -24.76
C THR A 258 32.06 16.34 -23.60
N SER A 259 32.99 16.61 -22.69
CA SER A 259 33.05 15.89 -21.41
C SER A 259 31.91 16.33 -20.48
N ALA A 260 31.53 15.44 -19.57
CA ALA A 260 30.51 15.71 -18.55
C ALA A 260 30.75 14.82 -17.31
N SER A 261 30.18 15.21 -16.16
CA SER A 261 30.21 14.37 -14.95
C SER A 261 29.72 12.96 -15.24
N ILE A 262 28.63 12.84 -16.01
CA ILE A 262 28.02 11.57 -16.39
C ILE A 262 27.95 11.47 -17.90
N VAL A 263 28.42 10.37 -18.48
CA VAL A 263 28.21 10.05 -19.91
C VAL A 263 27.29 8.85 -20.04
N ASN A 264 26.22 8.97 -20.81
CA ASN A 264 25.32 7.87 -21.15
C ASN A 264 25.66 7.30 -22.54
N LEU A 265 25.85 5.99 -22.63
CA LEU A 265 25.95 5.21 -23.86
C LEU A 265 24.75 4.24 -23.90
N GLY A 266 23.57 4.81 -24.05
CA GLY A 266 22.29 4.12 -23.92
C GLY A 266 21.90 3.36 -25.19
N PHE A 267 21.89 2.03 -25.14
CA PHE A 267 21.43 1.15 -26.23
C PHE A 267 22.20 1.23 -27.56
N VAL A 268 23.33 1.93 -27.61
CA VAL A 268 24.12 2.15 -28.82
C VAL A 268 24.90 0.91 -29.25
N ILE A 269 25.57 0.22 -28.33
CA ILE A 269 26.45 -0.90 -28.69
C ILE A 269 25.69 -2.09 -29.28
N ASN A 270 24.36 -2.16 -29.10
CA ASN A 270 23.55 -3.26 -29.63
C ASN A 270 23.33 -3.16 -31.14
N VAL A 271 23.42 -1.94 -31.69
CA VAL A 271 23.11 -1.68 -33.10
C VAL A 271 24.36 -1.56 -33.97
N ILE A 272 25.54 -1.73 -33.37
CA ILE A 272 26.84 -1.68 -34.08
C ILE A 272 27.31 -3.12 -34.35
N GLU A 273 27.34 -3.52 -35.61
CA GLU A 273 27.75 -4.84 -36.06
C GLU A 273 29.25 -5.09 -35.82
N ASN A 274 30.08 -4.06 -36.00
CA ASN A 274 31.51 -4.18 -35.87
C ASN A 274 31.95 -4.15 -34.39
N VAL A 275 32.58 -5.23 -33.92
CA VAL A 275 33.07 -5.33 -32.52
C VAL A 275 34.10 -4.24 -32.19
N ALA A 276 35.01 -3.91 -33.11
CA ALA A 276 36.03 -2.89 -32.87
C ALA A 276 35.41 -1.49 -32.75
N GLU A 277 34.35 -1.21 -33.50
CA GLU A 277 33.59 0.04 -33.38
C GLU A 277 32.83 0.12 -32.06
N ARG A 278 32.24 -0.99 -31.59
CA ARG A 278 31.66 -1.07 -30.24
C ARG A 278 32.69 -0.74 -29.16
N GLU A 279 33.89 -1.32 -29.25
CA GLU A 279 34.96 -1.01 -28.31
C GLU A 279 35.36 0.46 -28.36
N LEU A 280 35.46 1.05 -29.56
CA LEU A 280 35.78 2.45 -29.74
C LEU A 280 34.71 3.36 -29.11
N ALA A 281 33.42 3.05 -29.31
CA ALA A 281 32.32 3.81 -28.72
C ALA A 281 32.37 3.82 -27.19
N ILE A 282 32.62 2.66 -26.57
CA ILE A 282 32.80 2.56 -25.11
C ILE A 282 34.03 3.34 -24.65
N ARG A 283 35.20 3.16 -25.30
CA ARG A 283 36.44 3.88 -24.92
C ARG A 283 36.28 5.39 -25.00
N LYS A 284 35.64 5.87 -26.08
CA LYS A 284 35.40 7.30 -26.28
C LYS A 284 34.43 7.84 -25.23
N SER A 285 33.31 7.17 -24.99
CA SER A 285 32.35 7.55 -23.95
C SER A 285 32.99 7.56 -22.56
N TYR A 286 33.83 6.57 -22.24
CA TYR A 286 34.58 6.53 -20.99
C TYR A 286 35.61 7.67 -20.85
N SER A 287 36.24 8.07 -21.95
CA SER A 287 37.17 9.20 -21.93
C SER A 287 36.47 10.54 -21.64
N LEU A 288 35.20 10.67 -22.05
CA LEU A 288 34.38 11.87 -21.87
C LEU A 288 33.73 11.97 -20.49
N SER A 289 33.55 10.87 -19.77
CA SER A 289 32.93 10.90 -18.43
C SER A 289 33.94 11.39 -17.39
N ASP A 290 33.61 12.38 -16.57
CA ASP A 290 34.50 12.81 -15.48
C ASP A 290 34.33 11.93 -14.23
N GLU A 291 33.11 11.47 -13.95
CA GLU A 291 32.78 10.61 -12.79
C GLU A 291 32.28 9.23 -13.21
N ILE A 292 31.20 9.18 -14.00
CA ILE A 292 30.44 7.95 -14.27
C ILE A 292 30.19 7.76 -15.77
N LEU A 293 30.51 6.59 -16.29
CA LEU A 293 30.00 6.10 -17.57
C LEU A 293 28.81 5.16 -17.33
N VAL A 294 27.70 5.42 -18.01
CA VAL A 294 26.53 4.53 -18.07
C VAL A 294 26.55 3.80 -19.41
N VAL A 295 26.48 2.47 -19.40
CA VAL A 295 26.39 1.65 -20.61
C VAL A 295 25.14 0.80 -20.54
N SER A 296 24.32 0.83 -21.59
CA SER A 296 23.11 -0.01 -21.66
C SER A 296 22.98 -0.82 -22.94
N ALA A 297 22.48 -2.05 -22.81
CA ALA A 297 22.34 -2.99 -23.91
C ALA A 297 21.13 -3.93 -23.79
N MET A 298 20.65 -4.45 -24.92
CA MET A 298 19.51 -5.39 -24.95
C MET A 298 19.96 -6.78 -24.51
N LEU A 299 19.15 -7.44 -23.67
CA LEU A 299 19.43 -8.79 -23.17
C LEU A 299 18.78 -9.88 -24.04
N SER A 300 19.40 -11.07 -24.08
CA SER A 300 18.85 -12.25 -24.76
C SER A 300 17.78 -12.96 -23.93
N ASN A 301 16.53 -12.94 -24.40
CA ASN A 301 15.39 -13.76 -23.94
C ASN A 301 15.08 -14.91 -24.93
N GLN A 302 14.41 -15.98 -24.46
CA GLN A 302 14.04 -17.16 -25.27
C GLN A 302 13.27 -16.80 -26.55
N ASP A 303 12.50 -15.71 -26.56
CA ASP A 303 11.71 -15.24 -27.71
C ASP A 303 12.35 -14.08 -28.52
N SER A 304 13.44 -13.49 -28.02
CA SER A 304 14.03 -12.27 -28.58
C SER A 304 14.94 -12.49 -29.80
N VAL A 305 15.32 -13.74 -30.09
CA VAL A 305 16.17 -14.08 -31.26
C VAL A 305 15.28 -14.35 -32.47
N ARG A 306 14.61 -13.31 -32.98
CA ARG A 306 13.88 -13.35 -34.26
C ARG A 306 14.67 -12.58 -35.32
N GLY A 307 15.21 -13.28 -36.31
CA GLY A 307 15.98 -12.66 -37.39
C GLY A 307 16.92 -13.65 -38.08
N VAL A 308 17.60 -13.18 -39.11
CA VAL A 308 18.64 -13.97 -39.80
C VAL A 308 19.95 -13.78 -39.03
N PRO A 309 20.62 -14.84 -38.56
CA PRO A 309 21.92 -14.71 -37.89
C PRO A 309 22.93 -13.95 -38.77
N TYR A 310 23.61 -12.97 -38.20
CA TYR A 310 24.62 -12.16 -38.89
C TYR A 310 25.70 -11.71 -37.91
N GLY A 311 26.95 -12.06 -38.19
CA GLY A 311 28.04 -11.83 -37.24
C GLY A 311 27.78 -12.53 -35.90
N ASP A 312 27.84 -11.77 -34.81
CA ASP A 312 27.51 -12.21 -33.45
C ASP A 312 26.09 -11.80 -33.00
N GLY A 313 25.28 -11.28 -33.92
CA GLY A 313 23.90 -10.84 -33.67
C GLY A 313 22.92 -11.36 -34.72
N VAL A 314 21.85 -10.61 -34.94
CA VAL A 314 20.81 -10.92 -35.93
C VAL A 314 20.51 -9.71 -36.80
N LEU A 315 20.17 -9.96 -38.07
CA LEU A 315 19.50 -8.98 -38.93
C LEU A 315 17.99 -9.09 -38.74
N THR A 316 17.37 -7.97 -38.39
CA THR A 316 15.91 -7.87 -38.27
C THR A 316 15.25 -7.90 -39.65
N SER A 317 13.91 -8.05 -39.69
CA SER A 317 13.13 -7.94 -40.93
C SER A 317 13.24 -6.58 -41.63
N ARG A 318 13.71 -5.55 -40.92
CA ARG A 318 13.99 -4.21 -41.45
C ARG A 318 15.45 -4.05 -41.93
N ASN A 319 16.20 -5.14 -41.99
CA ASN A 319 17.62 -5.20 -42.36
C ASN A 319 18.53 -4.33 -41.47
N THR A 320 18.22 -4.26 -40.18
CA THR A 320 19.07 -3.61 -39.17
C THR A 320 19.75 -4.66 -38.30
N PHE A 321 21.02 -4.43 -37.94
CA PHE A 321 21.76 -5.30 -37.02
C PHE A 321 21.29 -5.11 -35.57
N GLN A 322 21.20 -6.20 -34.82
CA GLN A 322 20.91 -6.20 -33.40
C GLN A 322 21.71 -7.30 -32.68
N LYS A 323 22.52 -6.90 -31.69
CA LYS A 323 23.17 -7.80 -30.73
C LYS A 323 22.34 -7.89 -29.45
N TYR A 324 22.07 -9.11 -29.02
CA TYR A 324 21.51 -9.40 -27.70
C TYR A 324 22.61 -9.98 -26.82
N TYR A 325 22.77 -9.45 -25.61
CA TYR A 325 23.79 -9.87 -24.66
C TYR A 325 23.20 -10.71 -23.53
N SER A 326 24.00 -11.58 -22.92
CA SER A 326 23.70 -11.97 -21.53
C SER A 326 24.21 -10.88 -20.57
N GLN A 327 23.65 -10.80 -19.35
CA GLN A 327 24.09 -9.83 -18.35
C GLN A 327 25.59 -9.97 -18.04
N SER A 328 26.09 -11.21 -17.94
CA SER A 328 27.50 -11.51 -17.66
C SER A 328 28.41 -11.22 -18.85
N GLU A 329 27.97 -11.50 -20.08
CA GLU A 329 28.70 -11.18 -21.31
C GLU A 329 28.89 -9.66 -21.44
N LEU A 330 27.82 -8.90 -21.23
CA LEU A 330 27.84 -7.44 -21.29
C LEU A 330 28.79 -6.85 -20.25
N LYS A 331 28.70 -7.32 -19.00
CA LYS A 331 29.64 -6.91 -17.94
C LYS A 331 31.09 -7.17 -18.33
N ALA A 332 31.40 -8.39 -18.76
CA ALA A 332 32.76 -8.78 -19.14
C ALA A 332 33.30 -7.94 -20.31
N PHE A 333 32.44 -7.58 -21.26
CA PHE A 333 32.81 -6.71 -22.37
C PHE A 333 33.15 -5.29 -21.89
N ILE A 334 32.29 -4.69 -21.06
CA ILE A 334 32.52 -3.36 -20.49
C ILE A 334 33.78 -3.35 -19.63
N ASP A 335 33.95 -4.34 -18.76
CA ASP A 335 35.11 -4.46 -17.87
C ASP A 335 36.43 -4.50 -18.65
N ARG A 336 36.46 -5.29 -19.72
CA ARG A 336 37.64 -5.44 -20.58
C ARG A 336 37.98 -4.13 -21.29
N VAL A 337 36.98 -3.45 -21.84
CA VAL A 337 37.20 -2.26 -22.68
C VAL A 337 37.57 -1.04 -21.83
N THR A 338 36.90 -0.86 -20.69
CA THR A 338 37.15 0.26 -19.77
C THR A 338 38.32 0.00 -18.81
N ALA A 339 38.79 -1.24 -18.72
CA ALA A 339 39.75 -1.71 -17.70
C ALA A 339 39.31 -1.40 -16.25
N ASN A 340 38.00 -1.26 -16.03
CA ASN A 340 37.38 -0.95 -14.76
C ASN A 340 36.29 -1.97 -14.43
N ASP A 341 35.79 -1.98 -13.19
CA ASP A 341 34.71 -2.89 -12.81
C ASP A 341 33.36 -2.21 -13.04
N ALA A 342 32.52 -2.81 -13.87
CA ALA A 342 31.18 -2.32 -14.17
C ALA A 342 30.17 -2.86 -13.16
N ILE A 343 29.36 -1.98 -12.59
CA ILE A 343 28.34 -2.32 -11.60
C ILE A 343 26.98 -2.42 -12.29
N ALA A 344 26.36 -3.60 -12.20
CA ALA A 344 24.99 -3.78 -12.67
C ALA A 344 24.00 -2.99 -11.78
N VAL A 345 23.26 -2.08 -12.41
CA VAL A 345 22.24 -1.22 -11.76
C VAL A 345 20.84 -1.47 -12.32
N GLY A 346 20.72 -2.40 -13.27
CA GLY A 346 19.46 -2.86 -13.84
C GLY A 346 19.74 -3.92 -14.92
N PRO A 347 18.68 -4.55 -15.46
CA PRO A 347 18.81 -5.48 -16.58
C PRO A 347 19.42 -4.75 -17.79
N GLY A 348 20.59 -5.20 -18.22
CA GLY A 348 21.30 -4.60 -19.34
C GLY A 348 21.87 -3.20 -19.07
N VAL A 349 21.83 -2.67 -17.84
CA VAL A 349 22.32 -1.32 -17.49
C VAL A 349 23.46 -1.39 -16.48
N PHE A 350 24.58 -0.75 -16.80
CA PHE A 350 25.81 -0.76 -16.00
C PHE A 350 26.36 0.65 -15.76
N PHE A 351 26.87 0.88 -14.55
CA PHE A 351 27.67 2.07 -14.21
C PHE A 351 29.14 1.70 -14.08
N VAL A 352 30.03 2.56 -14.59
CA VAL A 352 31.48 2.44 -14.45
C VAL A 352 31.99 3.72 -13.79
N PHE A 353 32.52 3.59 -12.58
CA PHE A 353 33.03 4.70 -11.78
C PHE A 353 34.52 4.92 -12.02
N LYS A 354 34.91 6.18 -12.28
CA LYS A 354 36.32 6.60 -12.33
C LYS A 354 36.93 6.73 -10.94
N ASP A 355 36.19 7.35 -10.00
CA ASP A 355 36.59 7.43 -8.59
C ASP A 355 36.24 6.13 -7.85
N LYS A 356 37.26 5.47 -7.30
CA LYS A 356 37.12 4.21 -6.56
C LYS A 356 36.57 4.39 -5.14
N ASP A 357 36.65 5.58 -4.58
CA ASP A 357 36.00 5.86 -3.29
C ASP A 357 34.50 6.09 -3.51
N GLN A 358 34.13 6.83 -4.56
CA GLN A 358 32.72 6.96 -4.98
C GLN A 358 32.10 5.59 -5.33
N GLU A 359 32.84 4.72 -6.02
CA GLU A 359 32.41 3.35 -6.32
C GLU A 359 32.08 2.55 -5.03
N GLN A 360 32.98 2.59 -4.04
CA GLN A 360 32.81 1.88 -2.78
C GLN A 360 31.64 2.43 -1.96
N ARG A 361 31.50 3.76 -1.88
CA ARG A 361 30.35 4.41 -1.23
C ARG A 361 29.04 4.01 -1.89
N PHE A 362 28.99 3.97 -3.22
CA PHE A 362 27.82 3.54 -3.97
C PHE A 362 27.46 2.09 -3.66
N ARG A 363 28.44 1.17 -3.68
CA ARG A 363 28.21 -0.25 -3.34
C ARG A 363 27.71 -0.44 -1.91
N PHE A 364 28.32 0.23 -0.94
CA PHE A 364 27.90 0.14 0.47
C PHE A 364 26.50 0.72 0.69
N ALA A 365 26.18 1.85 0.06
CA ALA A 365 24.87 2.48 0.16
C ALA A 365 23.72 1.57 -0.32
N ARG A 366 23.97 0.67 -1.29
CA ARG A 366 22.97 -0.29 -1.79
C ARG A 366 22.60 -1.40 -0.81
N VAL A 367 23.49 -1.73 0.12
CA VAL A 367 23.28 -2.82 1.09
C VAL A 367 22.93 -2.32 2.49
N LYS A 368 23.12 -1.02 2.74
CA LYS A 368 22.89 -0.37 4.03
C LYS A 368 21.44 -0.50 4.46
N SER A 369 21.22 -0.84 5.73
CA SER A 369 19.88 -0.88 6.30
C SER A 369 19.32 0.53 6.51
N LYS A 370 18.04 0.73 6.19
CA LYS A 370 17.28 1.93 6.61
C LYS A 370 16.59 1.75 7.95
N ARG A 371 16.94 0.72 8.76
CA ARG A 371 16.67 0.70 10.21
C ARG A 371 17.44 1.84 10.90
N ARG A 372 17.08 3.08 10.58
CA ARG A 372 17.69 4.25 11.18
C ARG A 372 17.08 4.41 12.56
N ILE A 373 17.92 4.24 13.57
CA ILE A 373 17.80 4.94 14.86
C ILE A 373 18.06 6.44 14.57
N VAL A 374 17.21 7.05 13.75
CA VAL A 374 17.12 8.50 13.71
C VAL A 374 16.00 8.81 14.70
N PRO A 375 16.30 9.45 15.84
CA PRO A 375 15.23 9.92 16.69
C PRO A 375 14.32 10.79 15.83
N PRO A 376 12.98 10.64 15.93
CA PRO A 376 12.09 11.62 15.31
C PRO A 376 12.56 13.01 15.74
N MET A 377 12.46 13.99 14.83
CA MET A 377 12.58 15.40 15.21
C MET A 377 11.52 15.67 16.28
N SER A 378 11.91 15.50 17.53
CA SER A 378 11.08 15.83 18.65
C SER A 378 11.11 17.34 18.76
N LEU A 379 10.02 17.98 18.36
CA LEU A 379 9.64 19.30 18.84
C LEU A 379 9.20 19.28 20.33
N ALA A 380 9.55 18.24 21.10
CA ALA A 380 9.30 18.26 22.53
C ALA A 380 10.29 19.23 23.20
N ARG A 381 9.80 20.44 23.43
CA ARG A 381 10.15 21.19 24.64
C ARG A 381 10.01 20.24 25.84
N PRO A 382 10.98 20.19 26.76
CA PRO A 382 10.83 19.37 27.96
C PRO A 382 9.59 19.83 28.73
N MET A 383 8.58 18.96 28.83
CA MET A 383 7.53 19.12 29.83
C MET A 383 8.18 19.00 31.20
N ALA A 384 8.25 20.12 31.92
CA ALA A 384 8.62 20.14 33.31
C ALA A 384 7.58 19.31 34.09
N ARG A 385 7.95 18.08 34.49
CA ARG A 385 7.23 17.34 35.53
C ARG A 385 7.38 18.12 36.84
N ALA A 386 6.39 18.94 37.16
CA ALA A 386 6.22 19.50 38.49
C ALA A 386 5.67 18.40 39.40
N SER A 387 6.53 17.53 39.93
CA SER A 387 6.21 16.75 41.12
C SER A 387 6.41 17.63 42.34
N ALA A 388 5.32 17.84 43.09
CA ALA A 388 5.26 18.62 44.31
C ALA A 388 6.22 18.10 45.39
N GLU A 389 6.94 19.06 45.97
CA GLU A 389 7.49 19.15 47.33
C GLU A 389 8.45 18.06 47.86
N ASN A 390 9.74 18.43 47.91
CA ASN A 390 10.59 18.29 49.09
C ASN A 390 11.69 19.38 49.05
N PRO A 391 11.81 20.26 50.06
CA PRO A 391 12.75 21.36 50.00
C PRO A 391 14.13 20.99 50.56
N VAL A 392 15.16 21.51 49.88
CA VAL A 392 16.55 21.73 50.34
C VAL A 392 17.54 20.56 50.22
N ALA A 393 18.17 20.49 49.05
CA ALA A 393 19.63 20.53 48.95
C ALA A 393 20.02 21.31 47.69
N LYS A 394 20.72 22.44 47.84
CA LYS A 394 21.26 23.24 46.74
C LYS A 394 22.20 22.38 45.89
N ARG A 395 21.70 21.80 44.79
CA ARG A 395 22.52 21.19 43.74
C ARG A 395 23.33 22.31 43.09
N ARG A 396 24.65 22.25 43.19
CA ARG A 396 25.58 23.08 42.41
C ARG A 396 25.16 23.01 40.93
N THR A 397 24.80 24.13 40.33
CA THR A 397 24.57 24.25 38.88
C THR A 397 25.81 23.75 38.18
N ASN A 398 25.68 22.61 37.50
CA ASN A 398 26.81 21.88 36.96
C ASN A 398 27.33 22.66 35.74
N ARG A 399 28.61 23.03 35.71
CA ARG A 399 29.26 23.70 34.56
C ARG A 399 28.95 22.98 33.23
N PHE A 400 28.75 21.66 33.30
CA PHE A 400 28.39 20.79 32.19
C PHE A 400 26.97 21.00 31.63
N GLU A 401 26.01 21.43 32.44
CA GLU A 401 24.62 21.67 32.03
C GLU A 401 24.52 22.95 31.19
N LEU A 402 25.22 24.01 31.61
CA LEU A 402 25.42 25.25 30.83
C LEU A 402 26.22 25.02 29.54
N LEU A 403 27.24 24.15 29.58
CA LEU A 403 28.00 23.75 28.40
C LEU A 403 27.15 22.95 27.40
N TYR A 404 26.26 22.09 27.90
CA TYR A 404 25.33 21.33 27.08
C TYR A 404 24.32 22.24 26.37
N GLU A 405 23.73 23.21 27.08
CA GLU A 405 22.81 24.16 26.47
C GLU A 405 23.49 25.03 25.42
N ARG A 406 24.74 25.45 25.66
CA ARG A 406 25.51 26.30 24.74
C ARG A 406 25.91 25.61 23.43
N HIS A 407 26.14 24.30 23.46
CA HIS A 407 26.64 23.52 22.31
C HIS A 407 25.68 22.39 21.90
N ARG A 408 24.37 22.58 22.17
CA ARG A 408 23.36 21.53 21.99
C ARG A 408 23.33 20.99 20.55
N GLU A 409 23.34 21.87 19.56
CA GLU A 409 23.26 21.48 18.14
C GLU A 409 24.43 20.61 17.72
N SER A 410 25.66 21.02 18.05
CA SER A 410 26.91 20.31 17.74
C SER A 410 26.98 18.96 18.46
N LEU A 411 26.49 18.90 19.71
CA LEU A 411 26.42 17.66 20.49
C LEU A 411 25.35 16.69 19.96
N ASP A 412 24.20 17.21 19.51
CA ASP A 412 23.15 16.41 18.89
C ASP A 412 23.59 15.91 17.50
N GLU A 413 24.36 16.70 16.76
CA GLU A 413 25.00 16.26 15.51
C GLU A 413 26.07 15.20 15.76
N LEU A 414 26.93 15.38 16.76
CA LEU A 414 27.91 14.37 17.18
C LEU A 414 27.21 13.07 17.60
N TRP A 415 26.12 13.15 18.36
CA TRP A 415 25.33 11.99 18.76
C TRP A 415 24.73 11.26 17.55
N ARG A 416 24.14 12.00 16.59
CA ARG A 416 23.65 11.44 15.34
C ARG A 416 24.76 10.77 14.53
N LEU A 417 25.96 11.35 14.51
CA LEU A 417 27.11 10.76 13.84
C LEU A 417 27.53 9.45 14.51
N CYS A 418 27.62 9.41 15.85
CA CYS A 418 27.91 8.17 16.59
C CYS A 418 26.88 7.07 16.30
N LEU A 419 25.59 7.40 16.27
CA LEU A 419 24.52 6.43 15.93
C LEU A 419 24.58 5.99 14.47
N THR A 420 24.99 6.88 13.55
CA THR A 420 25.11 6.56 12.11
C THR A 420 26.31 5.65 11.82
N LEU A 421 27.41 5.84 12.55
CA LEU A 421 28.63 5.05 12.44
C LEU A 421 28.56 3.76 13.26
N GLY A 422 27.73 3.71 14.32
CA GLY A 422 27.72 2.60 15.28
C GLY A 422 29.01 2.47 16.10
N ARG A 423 29.89 3.48 16.04
CA ARG A 423 31.17 3.58 16.73
C ARG A 423 31.50 5.05 16.97
N ASP A 424 32.51 5.30 17.80
CA ASP A 424 33.02 6.65 17.98
C ASP A 424 33.66 7.16 16.67
N PRO A 425 33.35 8.39 16.23
CA PRO A 425 33.91 8.96 15.00
C PRO A 425 35.41 9.20 15.12
N VAL A 426 36.14 9.00 14.02
CA VAL A 426 37.55 9.35 13.91
C VAL A 426 37.73 10.80 13.47
N ARG A 427 38.95 11.33 13.62
CA ARG A 427 39.23 12.76 13.45
C ARG A 427 38.73 13.34 12.11
N HIS A 428 38.93 12.64 11.00
CA HIS A 428 38.57 13.14 9.67
C HIS A 428 37.06 13.09 9.36
N GLU A 429 36.26 12.38 10.17
CA GLU A 429 34.80 12.28 10.05
C GLU A 429 34.08 13.47 10.74
N LEU A 430 34.82 14.24 11.55
CA LEU A 430 34.29 15.34 12.37
C LEU A 430 34.39 16.71 11.67
N GLN A 431 34.35 16.74 10.34
CA GLN A 431 34.49 17.99 9.58
C GLN A 431 33.37 18.98 9.98
N GLY A 432 33.74 20.21 10.34
CA GLY A 432 32.82 21.21 10.90
C GLY A 432 32.69 21.17 12.43
N LEU A 433 32.64 20.00 13.05
CA LEU A 433 32.41 19.86 14.51
C LEU A 433 33.67 20.07 15.38
N GLN A 434 34.87 19.98 14.80
CA GLN A 434 36.12 20.01 15.58
C GLN A 434 36.33 21.32 16.35
N GLN A 435 35.96 22.47 15.78
CA GLN A 435 36.19 23.77 16.40
C GLN A 435 35.27 23.98 17.61
N GLU A 436 33.98 23.66 17.45
CA GLU A 436 32.96 23.82 18.48
C GLU A 436 33.18 22.86 19.66
N LEU A 437 33.52 21.60 19.37
CA LEU A 437 33.75 20.57 20.39
C LEU A 437 35.07 20.74 21.16
N SER A 438 35.97 21.62 20.72
CA SER A 438 37.24 21.90 21.42
C SER A 438 37.02 22.54 22.80
N GLU A 439 35.88 23.22 23.00
CA GLU A 439 35.49 23.82 24.29
C GLU A 439 35.20 22.76 25.39
N PHE A 440 34.96 21.50 25.00
CA PHE A 440 34.82 20.36 25.92
C PHE A 440 36.17 19.75 26.32
N GLY A 441 37.29 20.34 25.88
CA GLY A 441 38.66 19.88 26.13
C GLY A 441 39.10 18.76 25.18
N SER A 442 38.23 17.78 24.90
CA SER A 442 38.47 16.77 23.85
C SER A 442 37.18 16.15 23.33
N ILE A 443 37.22 15.64 22.09
CA ILE A 443 36.09 14.90 21.49
C ILE A 443 35.71 13.68 22.32
N ALA A 444 36.70 12.94 22.85
CA ALA A 444 36.45 11.80 23.73
C ALA A 444 35.69 12.19 25.00
N ALA A 445 35.97 13.38 25.55
CA ALA A 445 35.22 13.92 26.69
C ALA A 445 33.78 14.27 26.31
N ALA A 446 33.55 14.86 25.13
CA ALA A 446 32.21 15.16 24.61
C ALA A 446 31.38 13.89 24.37
N ILE A 447 31.98 12.85 23.76
CA ILE A 447 31.32 11.56 23.54
C ILE A 447 31.00 10.88 24.88
N ARG A 448 31.94 10.86 25.83
CA ARG A 448 31.69 10.31 27.17
C ARG A 448 30.54 11.03 27.86
N PHE A 449 30.53 12.36 27.78
CA PHE A 449 29.44 13.17 28.32
C PHE A 449 28.08 12.78 27.69
N LEU A 450 28.01 12.62 26.37
CA LEU A 450 26.80 12.16 25.68
C LEU A 450 26.33 10.78 26.15
N LYS A 451 27.28 9.83 26.32
CA LYS A 451 27.01 8.47 26.81
C LYS A 451 26.47 8.46 28.24
N GLU A 452 26.87 9.42 29.07
CA GLU A 452 26.41 9.55 30.46
C GLU A 452 25.09 10.34 30.58
N THR A 453 24.78 11.21 29.61
CA THR A 453 23.66 12.17 29.72
C THR A 453 22.42 11.75 28.91
N LYS A 454 22.58 11.04 27.79
CA LYS A 454 21.45 10.60 26.97
C LYS A 454 20.81 9.33 27.57
N GLU A 455 19.49 9.31 27.64
CA GLU A 455 18.73 8.14 28.07
C GLU A 455 19.00 6.93 27.16
N ASP A 456 19.15 5.75 27.75
CA ASP A 456 19.44 4.48 27.05
C ASP A 456 20.61 4.55 26.05
N ALA A 457 21.58 5.45 26.28
CA ALA A 457 22.70 5.68 25.36
C ALA A 457 23.46 4.40 25.03
N ALA A 458 23.73 3.57 26.03
CA ALA A 458 24.45 2.31 25.86
C ALA A 458 23.70 1.34 24.93
N LEU A 459 22.40 1.14 25.18
CA LEU A 459 21.55 0.28 24.37
C LEU A 459 21.44 0.79 22.93
N ARG A 460 21.22 2.09 22.73
CA ARG A 460 21.12 2.70 21.40
C ARG A 460 22.41 2.57 20.60
N LEU A 461 23.56 2.77 21.24
CA LEU A 461 24.86 2.60 20.60
C LEU A 461 25.16 1.14 20.27
N GLU A 462 24.80 0.20 21.14
CA GLU A 462 24.95 -1.23 20.87
C GLU A 462 24.08 -1.68 19.69
N GLN A 463 22.83 -1.23 19.63
CA GLN A 463 21.94 -1.47 18.49
C GLN A 463 22.51 -0.86 17.19
N ALA A 464 23.02 0.37 17.25
CA ALA A 464 23.67 1.02 16.12
C ALA A 464 24.91 0.24 15.65
N ALA A 465 25.76 -0.21 16.58
CA ALA A 465 26.93 -1.03 16.30
C ALA A 465 26.57 -2.37 15.64
N SER A 466 25.55 -3.04 16.17
CA SER A 466 25.05 -4.30 15.60
C SER A 466 24.50 -4.09 14.19
N SER A 467 23.66 -3.06 13.98
CA SER A 467 23.12 -2.75 12.66
C SER A 467 24.21 -2.39 11.66
N ARG A 468 25.23 -1.63 12.07
CA ARG A 468 26.37 -1.29 11.19
C ARG A 468 27.20 -2.53 10.86
N THR A 469 27.44 -3.40 11.84
CA THR A 469 28.16 -4.66 11.63
C THR A 469 27.43 -5.56 10.64
N ASP A 470 26.11 -5.67 10.77
CA ASP A 470 25.25 -6.40 9.84
C ASP A 470 25.34 -5.86 8.40
N ASP A 471 25.30 -4.54 8.23
CA ASP A 471 25.45 -3.89 6.91
C ASP A 471 26.81 -4.19 6.29
N LEU A 472 27.88 -4.13 7.09
CA LEU A 472 29.24 -4.46 6.66
C LEU A 472 29.38 -5.95 6.31
N CYS A 473 28.75 -6.85 7.06
CA CYS A 473 28.72 -8.28 6.75
C CYS A 473 28.06 -8.54 5.38
N VAL A 474 26.92 -7.90 5.09
CA VAL A 474 26.26 -8.00 3.78
C VAL A 474 27.15 -7.40 2.68
N TYR A 475 27.77 -6.25 2.94
CA TYR A 475 28.72 -5.62 2.01
C TYR A 475 29.88 -6.57 1.66
N PHE A 476 30.57 -7.10 2.66
CA PHE A 476 31.71 -8.01 2.45
C PHE A 476 31.30 -9.38 1.91
N ALA A 477 30.04 -9.79 2.07
CA ALA A 477 29.47 -10.94 1.40
C ALA A 477 29.37 -10.68 -0.11
N LEU A 478 28.74 -9.58 -0.53
CA LEU A 478 28.60 -9.28 -1.97
C LEU A 478 29.93 -8.92 -2.64
N LEU A 479 30.88 -8.32 -1.90
CA LEU A 479 32.23 -8.04 -2.39
C LEU A 479 33.00 -9.31 -2.79
N GLN A 480 32.58 -10.51 -2.36
CA GLN A 480 33.21 -11.76 -2.78
C GLN A 480 33.10 -12.01 -4.29
N PHE A 481 32.08 -11.44 -4.94
CA PHE A 481 31.81 -11.58 -6.38
C PHE A 481 32.54 -10.55 -7.25
N ASP A 482 33.17 -9.54 -6.63
CA ASP A 482 33.84 -8.43 -7.33
C ASP A 482 35.38 -8.47 -7.17
N LYS A 483 36.07 -7.56 -7.87
CA LYS A 483 37.52 -7.35 -7.69
C LYS A 483 37.80 -6.68 -6.34
N ARG A 484 38.39 -7.44 -5.42
CA ARG A 484 38.67 -6.99 -4.05
C ARG A 484 39.84 -6.00 -4.01
N ALA A 485 39.59 -4.81 -3.48
CA ALA A 485 40.65 -3.87 -3.17
C ALA A 485 41.48 -4.34 -1.95
N PRO A 486 42.81 -4.08 -1.93
CA PRO A 486 43.59 -4.21 -0.71
C PRO A 486 43.10 -3.21 0.34
N TYR A 487 43.31 -3.51 1.62
CA TYR A 487 42.85 -2.67 2.74
C TYR A 487 43.25 -1.18 2.60
N SER A 488 44.46 -0.89 2.13
CA SER A 488 44.96 0.48 1.95
C SER A 488 44.23 1.30 0.88
N ARG A 489 43.46 0.64 0.02
CA ARG A 489 42.62 1.26 -1.02
C ARG A 489 41.13 1.22 -0.68
N LEU A 490 40.77 0.75 0.51
CA LEU A 490 39.40 0.91 0.98
C LEU A 490 39.14 2.38 1.26
N GLU A 491 37.89 2.80 1.05
CA GLU A 491 37.44 4.14 1.43
C GLU A 491 37.70 4.37 2.95
N PRO A 492 38.09 5.59 3.38
CA PRO A 492 38.51 5.85 4.77
C PRO A 492 37.50 5.45 5.87
N GLU A 493 36.19 5.64 5.67
CA GLU A 493 35.14 5.21 6.61
C GLU A 493 35.13 3.68 6.74
N LEU A 494 35.26 2.96 5.61
CA LEU A 494 35.35 1.50 5.61
C LEU A 494 36.61 0.98 6.32
N GLN A 495 37.75 1.68 6.22
CA GLN A 495 38.96 1.31 6.97
C GLN A 495 38.73 1.41 8.48
N ALA A 496 38.13 2.52 8.93
CA ALA A 496 37.81 2.74 10.33
C ALA A 496 36.79 1.72 10.85
N ASP A 497 35.77 1.39 10.05
CA ASP A 497 34.77 0.38 10.34
C ASP A 497 35.37 -1.02 10.49
N VAL A 498 36.22 -1.46 9.55
CA VAL A 498 36.89 -2.75 9.62
C VAL A 498 37.69 -2.89 10.91
N LYS A 499 38.41 -1.83 11.29
CA LYS A 499 39.19 -1.81 12.52
C LYS A 499 38.30 -1.89 13.77
N ALA A 500 37.18 -1.17 13.78
CA ALA A 500 36.29 -1.10 14.93
C ALA A 500 35.48 -2.39 15.15
N PHE A 501 34.90 -2.96 14.09
CA PHE A 501 33.93 -4.06 14.21
C PHE A 501 34.53 -5.45 13.98
N PHE A 502 35.55 -5.57 13.12
CA PHE A 502 36.11 -6.86 12.72
C PHE A 502 37.56 -7.07 13.18
N VAL A 503 38.20 -6.06 13.77
CA VAL A 503 39.62 -6.01 14.15
C VAL A 503 40.59 -6.00 12.96
N SER A 504 40.34 -6.79 11.92
CA SER A 504 41.18 -6.86 10.72
C SER A 504 40.40 -7.14 9.44
N TYR A 505 40.95 -6.72 8.31
CA TYR A 505 40.32 -6.91 7.00
C TYR A 505 40.08 -8.39 6.62
N PRO A 506 41.00 -9.33 6.90
CA PRO A 506 40.72 -10.76 6.68
C PRO A 506 39.52 -11.28 7.48
N ARG A 507 39.31 -10.78 8.71
CA ARG A 507 38.14 -11.16 9.53
C ARG A 507 36.84 -10.59 8.98
N ALA A 508 36.87 -9.37 8.44
CA ALA A 508 35.71 -8.77 7.76
C ALA A 508 35.31 -9.57 6.52
N LEU A 509 36.29 -9.95 5.67
CA LEU A 509 36.06 -10.81 4.51
C LEU A 509 35.55 -12.20 4.92
N PHE A 510 36.09 -12.76 6.00
CA PHE A 510 35.63 -14.05 6.53
C PHE A 510 34.17 -13.98 7.01
N ALA A 511 33.78 -12.93 7.75
CA ALA A 511 32.41 -12.74 8.21
C ALA A 511 31.42 -12.65 7.03
N GLY A 512 31.76 -11.91 5.97
CA GLY A 512 30.96 -11.88 4.75
C GLY A 512 30.85 -13.24 4.06
N LYS A 513 31.94 -14.01 4.05
CA LYS A 513 31.95 -15.37 3.47
C LYS A 513 31.07 -16.35 4.27
N GLU A 514 31.12 -16.30 5.59
CA GLU A 514 30.26 -17.09 6.47
C GLU A 514 28.78 -16.77 6.23
N LEU A 515 28.44 -15.48 6.06
CA LEU A 515 27.09 -15.06 5.71
C LEU A 515 26.61 -15.62 4.35
N LEU A 516 27.50 -15.72 3.35
CA LEU A 516 27.15 -16.38 2.08
C LEU A 516 26.92 -17.88 2.26
N PHE A 517 27.75 -18.55 3.07
CA PHE A 517 27.57 -19.98 3.32
C PHE A 517 26.28 -20.30 4.06
N SER A 518 25.84 -19.41 4.96
CA SER A 518 24.56 -19.60 5.66
C SER A 518 23.34 -19.56 4.73
N LEU A 519 23.46 -19.00 3.52
CA LEU A 519 22.39 -19.05 2.50
C LEU A 519 22.05 -20.49 2.04
N ALA A 520 22.95 -21.46 2.27
CA ALA A 520 22.68 -22.87 2.01
C ALA A 520 21.83 -23.53 3.11
N ASP A 521 21.71 -22.90 4.29
CA ASP A 521 20.95 -23.39 5.43
C ASP A 521 19.48 -22.95 5.35
N VAL A 522 18.63 -23.87 4.92
CA VAL A 522 17.18 -23.65 4.78
C VAL A 522 16.52 -23.30 6.12
N ALA A 523 17.02 -23.82 7.25
CA ALA A 523 16.45 -23.53 8.57
C ALA A 523 16.72 -22.08 8.97
N GLN A 524 17.93 -21.58 8.71
CA GLN A 524 18.26 -20.16 8.95
C GLN A 524 17.46 -19.22 8.06
N ILE A 525 17.30 -19.55 6.77
CA ILE A 525 16.45 -18.77 5.86
C ILE A 525 14.99 -18.77 6.35
N SER A 526 14.46 -19.93 6.74
CA SER A 526 13.10 -20.03 7.25
C SER A 526 12.91 -19.19 8.52
N SER A 527 13.83 -19.28 9.48
CA SER A 527 13.79 -18.48 10.72
C SER A 527 13.86 -16.98 10.44
N ALA A 528 14.71 -16.56 9.51
CA ALA A 528 14.82 -15.16 9.12
C ALA A 528 13.55 -14.66 8.40
N CYS A 529 12.91 -15.49 7.56
CA CYS A 529 11.64 -15.17 6.91
C CYS A 529 10.50 -15.01 7.92
N ILE A 530 10.45 -15.88 8.94
CA ILE A 530 9.47 -15.79 10.03
C ILE A 530 9.65 -14.47 10.77
N ARG A 531 10.87 -14.18 11.24
CA ARG A 531 11.18 -12.93 11.96
C ARG A 531 10.83 -11.69 11.13
N ALA A 532 11.17 -11.70 9.84
CA ALA A 532 10.85 -10.60 8.94
C ALA A 532 9.33 -10.37 8.84
N ALA A 533 8.53 -11.43 8.69
CA ALA A 533 7.07 -11.30 8.65
C ALA A 533 6.46 -10.85 9.99
N GLU A 534 7.01 -11.33 11.11
CA GLU A 534 6.62 -10.90 12.47
C GLU A 534 6.91 -9.42 12.73
N GLU A 535 7.98 -8.87 12.13
CA GLU A 535 8.31 -7.43 12.16
C GLU A 535 7.58 -6.63 11.07
N GLY A 536 6.79 -7.30 10.23
CA GLY A 536 5.99 -6.68 9.21
C GLY A 536 6.62 -6.42 7.86
N LEU A 537 7.71 -7.11 7.58
CA LEU A 537 8.46 -7.02 6.34
C LEU A 537 7.94 -8.02 5.30
N GLY A 538 6.65 -7.88 4.98
CA GLY A 538 5.95 -8.67 3.97
C GLY A 538 5.16 -9.87 4.51
N TRP A 539 4.75 -10.74 3.59
CA TRP A 539 3.87 -11.88 3.81
C TRP A 539 4.61 -13.20 3.75
N LEU A 540 4.52 -13.97 4.83
CA LEU A 540 5.02 -15.33 4.89
C LEU A 540 3.95 -16.32 4.41
N GLU A 541 4.34 -17.12 3.43
CA GLU A 541 3.69 -18.39 3.10
C GLU A 541 4.52 -19.50 3.76
N ASP A 542 3.99 -20.06 4.85
CA ASP A 542 4.71 -20.96 5.76
C ASP A 542 5.47 -22.07 5.02
N GLY A 543 6.78 -22.13 5.20
CA GLY A 543 7.66 -23.13 4.57
C GLY A 543 7.88 -22.95 3.06
N VAL A 544 7.20 -22.01 2.42
CA VAL A 544 7.27 -21.78 0.97
C VAL A 544 8.11 -20.54 0.65
N SER A 545 7.67 -19.36 1.09
CA SER A 545 8.31 -18.10 0.69
C SER A 545 7.94 -16.91 1.56
N LEU A 546 8.83 -15.91 1.59
CA LEU A 546 8.52 -14.55 2.04
C LEU A 546 8.31 -13.65 0.81
N GLN A 547 7.20 -12.91 0.77
CA GLN A 547 6.87 -11.99 -0.31
C GLN A 547 6.73 -10.56 0.22
N LEU A 548 7.39 -9.58 -0.39
CA LEU A 548 7.44 -8.21 0.14
C LEU A 548 7.72 -7.18 -0.95
N HIS A 549 7.35 -5.93 -0.69
CA HIS A 549 7.74 -4.80 -1.53
C HIS A 549 9.25 -4.54 -1.44
N THR A 550 9.88 -4.18 -2.55
CA THR A 550 11.34 -3.98 -2.66
C THR A 550 11.86 -2.89 -1.72
N GLY A 551 11.03 -1.89 -1.41
CA GLY A 551 11.35 -0.85 -0.43
C GLY A 551 11.57 -1.34 1.01
N LEU A 552 11.23 -2.59 1.33
CA LEU A 552 11.41 -3.19 2.66
C LEU A 552 12.70 -4.04 2.77
N VAL A 553 13.43 -4.25 1.67
CA VAL A 553 14.63 -5.12 1.63
C VAL A 553 15.70 -4.66 2.61
N ASP A 554 15.91 -3.36 2.72
CA ASP A 554 16.92 -2.79 3.61
C ASP A 554 16.62 -3.04 5.10
N ARG A 555 15.37 -3.35 5.47
CA ARG A 555 14.99 -3.71 6.84
C ARG A 555 15.13 -5.20 7.16
N LEU A 556 15.34 -6.04 6.15
CA LEU A 556 15.42 -7.49 6.32
C LEU A 556 16.63 -7.93 7.15
N PRO A 557 16.56 -9.09 7.81
CA PRO A 557 17.71 -9.74 8.41
C PRO A 557 18.89 -9.89 7.43
N PRO A 558 20.15 -9.83 7.90
CA PRO A 558 21.35 -9.81 7.04
C PRO A 558 21.40 -10.98 6.05
N ILE A 559 20.99 -12.17 6.49
CA ILE A 559 20.97 -13.36 5.64
C ILE A 559 20.00 -13.21 4.46
N LEU A 560 18.84 -12.61 4.65
CA LEU A 560 17.89 -12.37 3.55
C LEU A 560 18.34 -11.22 2.65
N ARG A 561 18.99 -10.18 3.22
CA ARG A 561 19.63 -9.12 2.42
C ARG A 561 20.74 -9.67 1.54
N ALA A 562 21.58 -10.56 2.06
CA ALA A 562 22.59 -11.27 1.29
C ALA A 562 21.95 -12.19 0.23
N TYR A 563 20.86 -12.89 0.56
CA TYR A 563 20.11 -13.71 -0.41
C TYR A 563 19.62 -12.87 -1.60
N VAL A 564 18.98 -11.72 -1.32
CA VAL A 564 18.50 -10.78 -2.33
C VAL A 564 19.67 -10.18 -3.11
N GLY A 565 20.75 -9.81 -2.43
CA GLY A 565 21.99 -9.30 -3.04
C GLY A 565 22.68 -10.29 -3.96
N CYS A 566 22.66 -11.59 -3.67
CA CYS A 566 23.13 -12.61 -4.62
C CYS A 566 22.28 -12.60 -5.90
N GLY A 567 20.99 -12.31 -5.80
CA GLY A 567 20.12 -12.07 -6.96
C GLY A 567 20.50 -10.82 -7.75
N THR A 568 20.94 -9.75 -7.07
CA THR A 568 21.35 -8.51 -7.76
C THR A 568 22.63 -8.67 -8.57
N VAL A 569 23.52 -9.55 -8.15
CA VAL A 569 24.73 -9.90 -8.92
C VAL A 569 24.35 -10.52 -10.28
N LEU A 570 23.27 -11.30 -10.34
CA LEU A 570 22.82 -11.98 -11.57
C LEU A 570 21.91 -11.12 -12.46
N TYR A 571 21.01 -10.34 -11.87
CA TYR A 571 19.98 -9.59 -12.60
C TYR A 571 20.25 -8.08 -12.71
N GLY A 572 21.11 -7.54 -11.84
CA GLY A 572 21.24 -6.10 -11.63
C GLY A 572 20.40 -5.64 -10.44
N ASP A 573 19.79 -4.46 -10.50
CA ASP A 573 19.19 -3.91 -9.30
C ASP A 573 17.78 -4.43 -8.98
N VAL A 574 17.56 -4.87 -7.74
CA VAL A 574 16.27 -5.40 -7.29
C VAL A 574 15.18 -4.35 -7.17
N THR A 575 15.54 -3.07 -7.00
CA THR A 575 14.57 -1.97 -6.93
C THR A 575 13.94 -1.62 -8.28
N SER A 576 14.36 -2.30 -9.35
CA SER A 576 13.65 -2.27 -10.64
C SER A 576 12.33 -3.03 -10.64
N ALA A 577 12.08 -3.87 -9.62
CA ALA A 577 10.81 -4.51 -9.36
C ALA A 577 10.06 -3.82 -8.21
N ASP A 578 8.75 -4.07 -8.11
CA ASP A 578 7.95 -3.60 -6.99
C ASP A 578 7.87 -4.67 -5.90
N LEU A 579 7.73 -5.95 -6.27
CA LEU A 579 7.68 -7.06 -5.31
C LEU A 579 8.82 -8.06 -5.51
N LEU A 580 9.25 -8.63 -4.38
CA LEU A 580 10.16 -9.77 -4.30
C LEU A 580 9.47 -10.96 -3.64
N LYS A 581 9.84 -12.15 -4.09
CA LYS A 581 9.50 -13.44 -3.47
C LYS A 581 10.77 -14.23 -3.23
N ILE A 582 11.16 -14.35 -1.97
CA ILE A 582 12.30 -15.14 -1.48
C ILE A 582 11.81 -16.56 -1.23
N HIS A 583 12.29 -17.54 -1.99
CA HIS A 583 11.88 -18.94 -1.82
C HIS A 583 12.74 -19.62 -0.76
N ILE A 584 12.10 -20.18 0.26
CA ILE A 584 12.80 -20.71 1.45
C ILE A 584 13.66 -21.92 1.09
N SER A 585 13.11 -22.91 0.38
CA SER A 585 13.81 -24.19 0.15
C SER A 585 14.49 -24.31 -1.21
N SER A 586 14.03 -23.56 -2.22
CA SER A 586 14.42 -23.81 -3.61
C SER A 586 15.64 -23.03 -4.10
N GLY A 587 16.18 -22.10 -3.30
CA GLY A 587 17.30 -21.25 -3.72
C GLY A 587 16.94 -20.31 -4.88
N LYS A 588 15.66 -19.92 -4.97
CA LYS A 588 15.14 -19.04 -6.02
C LYS A 588 14.76 -17.69 -5.43
N LEU A 589 14.99 -16.65 -6.22
CA LEU A 589 14.44 -15.32 -6.01
C LEU A 589 13.48 -15.04 -7.17
N THR A 590 12.32 -14.49 -6.90
CA THR A 590 11.41 -14.01 -7.96
C THR A 590 11.17 -12.52 -7.77
N MET A 591 11.28 -11.78 -8.85
CA MET A 591 11.03 -10.34 -8.91
C MET A 591 9.79 -10.10 -9.76
N MET A 592 8.93 -9.17 -9.36
CA MET A 592 7.68 -8.86 -10.06
C MET A 592 7.54 -7.34 -10.18
N LYS A 593 7.29 -6.89 -11.41
CA LYS A 593 7.06 -5.49 -11.75
C LYS A 593 5.61 -5.31 -12.20
N PHE A 594 5.03 -4.20 -11.78
CA PHE A 594 3.67 -3.80 -12.08
C PHE A 594 3.64 -2.43 -12.78
N ASP A 595 2.49 -2.11 -13.37
CA ASP A 595 2.28 -0.87 -14.12
C ASP A 595 2.20 0.39 -13.23
N ASP A 596 1.31 0.39 -12.24
CA ASP A 596 1.07 1.53 -11.33
C ASP A 596 0.87 1.04 -9.89
N PHE A 597 1.95 0.50 -9.31
CA PHE A 597 1.92 -0.22 -8.04
C PHE A 597 1.32 0.60 -6.87
N PHE A 598 1.60 1.90 -6.78
CA PHE A 598 1.06 2.78 -5.74
C PHE A 598 -0.16 3.59 -6.18
N GLY A 599 -0.37 3.88 -7.46
CA GLY A 599 -1.54 4.63 -7.91
C GLY A 599 -2.80 3.78 -8.07
N SER A 600 -2.66 2.48 -8.31
CA SER A 600 -3.78 1.54 -8.44
C SER A 600 -3.90 0.61 -7.24
N PRO A 601 -5.12 0.33 -6.71
CA PRO A 601 -5.29 -0.69 -5.67
C PRO A 601 -5.14 -2.13 -6.19
N LEU A 602 -5.29 -2.32 -7.51
CA LEU A 602 -5.15 -3.59 -8.21
C LEU A 602 -4.20 -3.39 -9.41
N PRO A 603 -2.89 -3.17 -9.16
CA PRO A 603 -1.94 -2.98 -10.24
C PRO A 603 -1.76 -4.28 -11.04
N ARG A 604 -1.44 -4.16 -12.33
CA ARG A 604 -1.27 -5.30 -13.24
C ARG A 604 0.17 -5.70 -13.32
N MET A 605 0.44 -7.01 -13.23
CA MET A 605 1.80 -7.52 -13.38
C MET A 605 2.20 -7.44 -14.86
N ILE A 606 3.24 -6.67 -15.14
CA ILE A 606 3.78 -6.48 -16.50
C ILE A 606 5.02 -7.34 -16.74
N GLN A 607 5.75 -7.70 -15.68
CA GLN A 607 6.94 -8.53 -15.81
C GLN A 607 7.19 -9.36 -14.55
N ARG A 608 7.67 -10.59 -14.75
CA ARG A 608 8.17 -11.45 -13.68
C ARG A 608 9.50 -12.05 -14.07
N VAL A 609 10.48 -11.97 -13.18
CA VAL A 609 11.80 -12.59 -13.37
C VAL A 609 12.05 -13.64 -12.29
N LYS A 610 12.36 -14.86 -12.71
CA LYS A 610 12.75 -15.96 -11.82
C LYS A 610 14.25 -16.16 -11.91
N ILE A 611 14.94 -16.01 -10.79
CA ILE A 611 16.38 -16.17 -10.66
C ILE A 611 16.64 -17.44 -9.86
N ASN A 612 17.39 -18.37 -10.43
CA ASN A 612 17.86 -19.56 -9.75
C ASN A 612 19.30 -19.32 -9.28
N LEU A 613 19.49 -19.05 -7.99
CA LEU A 613 20.81 -18.69 -7.46
C LEU A 613 21.82 -19.84 -7.55
N ARG A 614 21.35 -21.09 -7.45
CA ARG A 614 22.22 -22.29 -7.52
C ARG A 614 22.70 -22.57 -8.94
N LYS A 615 21.80 -22.43 -9.91
CA LYS A 615 22.12 -22.65 -11.34
C LYS A 615 22.68 -21.41 -12.03
N GLN A 616 22.58 -20.25 -11.40
CA GLN A 616 22.92 -18.94 -11.99
C GLN A 616 22.14 -18.67 -13.30
N GLU A 617 20.90 -19.17 -13.36
CA GLU A 617 20.00 -19.04 -14.50
C GLU A 617 18.90 -18.04 -14.18
N LEU A 618 18.49 -17.26 -15.19
CA LEU A 618 17.36 -16.35 -15.12
C LEU A 618 16.31 -16.71 -16.17
N THR A 619 15.04 -16.49 -15.84
CA THR A 619 13.91 -16.64 -16.76
C THR A 619 13.00 -15.43 -16.61
N ILE A 620 12.79 -14.71 -17.71
CA ILE A 620 11.95 -13.51 -17.77
C ILE A 620 10.60 -13.88 -18.40
N PHE A 621 9.52 -13.39 -17.81
CA PHE A 621 8.16 -13.51 -18.32
C PHE A 621 7.62 -12.08 -18.47
N ASP A 622 7.35 -11.67 -19.70
CA ASP A 622 6.70 -10.41 -20.01
C ASP A 622 5.20 -10.66 -20.21
N TYR A 623 4.37 -9.83 -19.57
CA TYR A 623 2.92 -9.95 -19.59
C TYR A 623 2.33 -8.84 -20.47
N GLY A 624 1.22 -9.14 -21.15
CA GLY A 624 0.59 -8.26 -22.15
C GLY A 624 0.56 -8.86 -23.55
N ASP A 625 1.54 -9.72 -23.88
CA ASP A 625 1.59 -10.48 -25.14
C ASP A 625 1.01 -11.89 -24.95
N ASP A 626 1.88 -12.89 -24.78
CA ASP A 626 1.50 -14.32 -24.68
C ASP A 626 0.83 -14.69 -23.34
N TYR A 627 0.91 -13.80 -22.36
CA TYR A 627 0.34 -13.99 -21.03
C TYR A 627 -0.56 -12.80 -20.66
N PRO A 628 -1.82 -13.04 -20.23
CA PRO A 628 -2.69 -11.96 -19.77
C PRO A 628 -2.12 -11.33 -18.50
N GLU A 629 -2.20 -10.02 -18.38
CA GLU A 629 -1.69 -9.26 -17.22
C GLU A 629 -2.59 -9.50 -15.99
N PRO A 630 -2.15 -10.29 -14.99
CA PRO A 630 -2.98 -10.53 -13.80
C PRO A 630 -2.96 -9.31 -12.87
N TYR A 631 -4.07 -9.08 -12.17
CA TYR A 631 -4.10 -8.14 -11.06
C TYR A 631 -3.33 -8.65 -9.85
N LEU A 632 -2.76 -7.73 -9.08
CA LEU A 632 -2.26 -8.00 -7.74
C LEU A 632 -3.38 -7.82 -6.71
N TYR A 633 -3.94 -8.94 -6.24
CA TYR A 633 -4.89 -8.94 -5.12
C TYR A 633 -4.18 -8.95 -3.77
N LYS A 634 -4.88 -8.48 -2.73
CA LYS A 634 -4.39 -8.44 -1.34
C LYS A 634 -3.01 -7.79 -1.24
N LYS A 635 -2.80 -6.69 -1.99
CA LYS A 635 -1.56 -5.91 -2.07
C LYS A 635 -1.07 -5.47 -0.69
N SER A 636 -1.98 -5.19 0.25
CA SER A 636 -1.62 -4.82 1.63
C SER A 636 -0.72 -5.87 2.32
N ARG A 637 -0.82 -7.16 1.96
CA ARG A 637 0.01 -8.24 2.52
C ARG A 637 1.51 -8.03 2.28
N PHE A 638 1.88 -7.37 1.18
CA PHE A 638 3.28 -7.20 0.78
C PHE A 638 3.86 -5.85 1.23
N LEU A 639 3.03 -5.03 1.87
CA LEU A 639 3.34 -3.70 2.38
C LEU A 639 3.33 -3.70 3.91
N ASN A 640 3.80 -2.61 4.48
CA ASN A 640 3.63 -2.30 5.89
C ASN A 640 2.86 -0.98 6.06
N GLU A 641 2.48 -0.71 7.30
CA GLU A 641 1.73 0.47 7.72
C GLU A 641 2.42 1.82 7.46
N GLU A 642 3.69 1.81 7.09
CA GLU A 642 4.46 2.99 6.71
C GLU A 642 4.41 3.26 5.20
N SER A 643 3.82 2.36 4.42
CA SER A 643 3.75 2.46 2.96
C SER A 643 2.70 3.50 2.53
N PRO A 644 2.92 4.23 1.42
CA PRO A 644 1.93 5.14 0.86
C PRO A 644 0.60 4.42 0.57
N PHE A 645 -0.51 5.09 0.92
CA PHE A 645 -1.87 4.59 0.70
C PHE A 645 -2.20 3.24 1.37
N PHE A 646 -1.43 2.82 2.38
CA PHE A 646 -1.63 1.52 3.03
C PHE A 646 -3.03 1.40 3.67
N ALA A 647 -3.49 2.43 4.36
CA ALA A 647 -4.78 2.42 5.03
C ALA A 647 -5.94 2.36 4.04
N GLU A 648 -5.84 3.14 2.95
CA GLU A 648 -6.78 3.12 1.84
C GLU A 648 -6.80 1.75 1.14
N GLN A 649 -5.64 1.10 0.97
CA GLN A 649 -5.55 -0.25 0.41
C GLN A 649 -6.26 -1.27 1.30
N VAL A 650 -6.01 -1.23 2.62
CA VAL A 650 -6.67 -2.15 3.57
C VAL A 650 -8.18 -1.97 3.55
N LEU A 651 -8.65 -0.72 3.52
CA LEU A 651 -10.09 -0.43 3.44
C LEU A 651 -10.69 -0.93 2.12
N PHE A 652 -10.04 -0.66 0.98
CA PHE A 652 -10.47 -1.14 -0.34
C PHE A 652 -10.61 -2.67 -0.36
N GLU A 653 -9.60 -3.38 0.15
CA GLU A 653 -9.60 -4.84 0.21
C GLU A 653 -10.69 -5.38 1.15
N SER A 654 -10.90 -4.75 2.30
CA SER A 654 -12.00 -5.10 3.22
C SER A 654 -13.35 -4.94 2.55
N THR A 655 -13.60 -3.80 1.89
CA THR A 655 -14.85 -3.56 1.16
C THR A 655 -15.04 -4.58 0.02
N LEU A 656 -13.95 -4.99 -0.63
CA LEU A 656 -14.00 -6.00 -1.68
C LEU A 656 -14.30 -7.41 -1.14
N ASP A 657 -13.68 -7.79 -0.03
CA ASP A 657 -13.92 -9.06 0.67
C ASP A 657 -15.37 -9.13 1.22
N GLU A 658 -15.91 -8.02 1.72
CA GLU A 658 -17.29 -7.89 2.20
C GLU A 658 -18.35 -8.17 1.12
N LEU A 659 -18.01 -8.00 -0.17
CA LEU A 659 -18.92 -8.38 -1.26
C LEU A 659 -19.13 -9.90 -1.33
N GLY A 660 -18.22 -10.71 -0.76
CA GLY A 660 -18.36 -12.17 -0.60
C GLY A 660 -18.52 -12.94 -1.91
N MET A 661 -18.09 -12.37 -3.05
CA MET A 661 -18.47 -12.83 -4.39
C MET A 661 -17.32 -13.41 -5.22
N LEU A 662 -16.08 -13.25 -4.75
CA LEU A 662 -14.87 -13.62 -5.45
C LEU A 662 -13.93 -14.36 -4.51
N ASP A 663 -13.31 -15.42 -5.02
CA ASP A 663 -12.27 -16.15 -4.32
C ASP A 663 -10.91 -15.53 -4.67
N PHE A 664 -10.25 -14.95 -3.67
CA PHE A 664 -8.93 -14.33 -3.80
C PHE A 664 -7.80 -15.24 -3.31
N ASP A 665 -8.05 -16.54 -3.13
CA ASP A 665 -7.01 -17.50 -2.79
C ASP A 665 -6.05 -17.75 -3.97
N GLY A 666 -4.81 -18.10 -3.64
CA GLY A 666 -3.74 -18.23 -4.63
C GLY A 666 -3.48 -16.93 -5.39
N TYR A 667 -3.77 -16.92 -6.69
CA TYR A 667 -3.61 -15.75 -7.58
C TYR A 667 -4.92 -14.99 -7.82
N GLY A 668 -6.03 -15.43 -7.23
CA GLY A 668 -7.36 -14.88 -7.48
C GLY A 668 -7.88 -15.09 -8.91
N PRO A 669 -9.01 -14.47 -9.26
CA PRO A 669 -9.57 -14.54 -10.60
C PRO A 669 -8.70 -13.78 -11.60
N ASN A 670 -8.74 -14.16 -12.87
CA ASN A 670 -8.12 -13.33 -13.91
C ASN A 670 -8.82 -11.95 -13.99
N ALA A 671 -8.12 -10.96 -14.54
CA ALA A 671 -8.59 -9.57 -14.55
C ALA A 671 -9.94 -9.38 -15.28
N GLU A 672 -10.19 -10.13 -16.36
CA GLU A 672 -11.44 -10.07 -17.11
C GLU A 672 -12.62 -10.58 -16.29
N ALA A 673 -12.46 -11.75 -15.65
CA ALA A 673 -13.48 -12.34 -14.78
C ALA A 673 -13.79 -11.43 -13.58
N PHE A 674 -12.75 -10.82 -12.99
CA PHE A 674 -12.92 -9.82 -11.93
C PHE A 674 -13.71 -8.61 -12.40
N ASN A 675 -13.30 -7.97 -13.49
CA ASN A 675 -13.95 -6.77 -14.02
C ASN A 675 -15.41 -7.04 -14.39
N LYS A 676 -15.69 -8.19 -15.02
CA LYS A 676 -17.06 -8.62 -15.33
C LYS A 676 -17.92 -8.75 -14.08
N LYS A 677 -17.37 -9.36 -13.03
CA LYS A 677 -18.07 -9.54 -11.75
C LYS A 677 -18.40 -8.22 -11.05
N ILE A 678 -17.45 -7.28 -11.04
CA ILE A 678 -17.66 -5.93 -10.51
C ILE A 678 -18.72 -5.17 -11.31
N ASP A 679 -18.69 -5.26 -12.64
CA ASP A 679 -19.68 -4.61 -13.51
C ASP A 679 -21.09 -5.23 -13.37
N GLU A 680 -21.20 -6.56 -13.22
CA GLU A 680 -22.45 -7.27 -12.91
C GLU A 680 -23.11 -6.76 -11.62
N ARG A 681 -22.34 -6.22 -10.66
CA ARG A 681 -22.85 -5.60 -9.43
C ARG A 681 -23.09 -4.10 -9.53
N ARG A 682 -22.92 -3.52 -10.73
CA ARG A 682 -23.02 -2.07 -10.97
C ARG A 682 -22.04 -1.29 -10.08
N LEU A 683 -20.84 -1.82 -9.91
CA LEU A 683 -19.74 -1.20 -9.19
C LEU A 683 -18.60 -0.83 -10.16
N ALA A 684 -17.75 0.10 -9.74
CA ALA A 684 -16.55 0.50 -10.44
C ALA A 684 -15.45 0.86 -9.43
N ILE A 685 -14.20 0.76 -9.85
CA ILE A 685 -13.05 1.18 -9.05
C ILE A 685 -12.71 2.62 -9.41
N ASP A 686 -12.63 3.50 -8.41
CA ASP A 686 -12.19 4.88 -8.54
C ASP A 686 -11.11 5.17 -7.49
N GLY A 687 -9.86 5.20 -7.91
CA GLY A 687 -8.71 5.16 -7.01
C GLY A 687 -8.79 3.96 -6.07
N TYR A 688 -8.69 4.20 -4.77
CA TYR A 688 -8.77 3.19 -3.70
C TYR A 688 -10.21 2.99 -3.16
N LYS A 689 -11.24 3.27 -3.96
CA LYS A 689 -12.64 3.16 -3.55
C LYS A 689 -13.44 2.34 -4.55
N LEU A 690 -14.36 1.54 -4.04
CA LEU A 690 -15.45 0.97 -4.83
C LEU A 690 -16.61 1.96 -4.82
N ILE A 691 -17.01 2.39 -6.01
CA ILE A 691 -18.12 3.33 -6.22
C ILE A 691 -19.20 2.68 -7.08
N ARG A 692 -20.39 3.28 -7.12
CA ARG A 692 -21.44 2.88 -8.07
C ARG A 692 -20.98 3.18 -9.50
N SER A 693 -21.31 2.28 -10.42
CA SER A 693 -20.93 2.41 -11.82
C SER A 693 -21.57 3.63 -12.47
N LYS A 694 -20.77 4.33 -13.27
CA LYS A 694 -21.19 5.47 -14.10
C LYS A 694 -21.36 5.08 -15.58
N SER A 695 -21.22 3.80 -15.91
CA SER A 695 -21.45 3.28 -17.27
C SER A 695 -22.93 3.00 -17.51
N ILE A 696 -23.38 3.04 -18.76
CA ILE A 696 -24.70 2.53 -19.16
C ILE A 696 -24.51 1.05 -19.56
N PRO A 697 -25.16 0.08 -18.88
CA PRO A 697 -25.03 -1.34 -19.20
C PRO A 697 -25.82 -1.71 -20.46
N SER A 698 -25.54 -2.90 -21.02
CA SER A 698 -26.42 -3.49 -22.03
C SER A 698 -27.76 -3.86 -21.40
N LEU A 699 -28.86 -3.71 -22.14
CA LEU A 699 -30.19 -4.17 -21.68
C LEU A 699 -30.23 -5.68 -21.41
N ASP A 700 -29.43 -6.46 -22.15
CA ASP A 700 -29.39 -7.92 -22.00
C ASP A 700 -28.44 -8.37 -20.86
N GLN A 701 -27.77 -7.43 -20.20
CA GLN A 701 -26.98 -7.70 -19.00
C GLN A 701 -27.91 -8.06 -17.83
N LYS A 702 -27.43 -8.96 -16.96
CA LYS A 702 -28.14 -9.34 -15.74
C LYS A 702 -28.38 -8.13 -14.83
N CYS A 703 -29.58 -8.06 -14.27
CA CYS A 703 -30.02 -7.08 -13.30
C CYS A 703 -30.55 -7.84 -12.07
N GLY A 704 -29.75 -7.86 -11.01
CA GLY A 704 -29.91 -8.86 -9.95
C GLY A 704 -29.45 -10.25 -10.39
N ARG A 705 -29.95 -11.28 -9.73
CA ARG A 705 -29.56 -12.68 -9.93
C ARG A 705 -30.34 -13.35 -11.04
N TYR A 706 -31.63 -13.04 -11.16
CA TYR A 706 -32.55 -13.79 -12.01
C TYR A 706 -32.87 -13.07 -13.32
N LEU A 707 -33.04 -11.75 -13.29
CA LEU A 707 -33.55 -10.96 -14.41
C LEU A 707 -32.44 -10.24 -15.18
N THR A 708 -32.81 -9.65 -16.31
CA THR A 708 -32.01 -8.72 -17.12
C THR A 708 -32.57 -7.29 -17.00
N PHE A 709 -31.78 -6.29 -17.38
CA PHE A 709 -32.28 -4.91 -17.43
C PHE A 709 -33.45 -4.77 -18.39
N ARG A 710 -33.42 -5.47 -19.53
CA ARG A 710 -34.50 -5.51 -20.52
C ARG A 710 -35.81 -5.90 -19.90
N GLU A 711 -35.83 -6.98 -19.11
CA GLU A 711 -37.06 -7.48 -18.47
C GLU A 711 -37.66 -6.47 -17.48
N LEU A 712 -36.86 -5.58 -16.87
CA LEU A 712 -37.36 -4.54 -15.96
C LEU A 712 -37.67 -3.21 -16.65
N ILE A 713 -37.23 -3.03 -17.89
CA ILE A 713 -37.38 -1.79 -18.66
C ILE A 713 -38.46 -1.93 -19.74
N GLU A 714 -38.56 -3.10 -20.37
CA GLU A 714 -39.45 -3.38 -21.51
C GLU A 714 -40.57 -4.37 -21.13
N CYS A 715 -41.06 -4.31 -19.88
CA CYS A 715 -42.15 -5.20 -19.40
C CYS A 715 -43.56 -4.59 -19.47
N GLY A 716 -43.69 -3.30 -19.79
CA GLY A 716 -44.97 -2.60 -19.80
C GLY A 716 -45.81 -2.88 -21.05
N GLU A 717 -47.10 -3.17 -20.90
CA GLU A 717 -48.02 -3.40 -22.02
C GLU A 717 -48.03 -2.25 -23.04
N THR A 718 -47.96 -0.99 -22.57
CA THR A 718 -47.94 0.19 -23.45
C THR A 718 -46.63 0.29 -24.23
N GLN A 719 -45.52 -0.10 -23.61
CA GLN A 719 -44.21 -0.10 -24.27
C GLN A 719 -44.20 -1.18 -25.37
N ALA A 720 -44.64 -2.39 -25.05
CA ALA A 720 -44.73 -3.50 -26.00
C ALA A 720 -45.70 -3.21 -27.16
N ALA A 721 -46.84 -2.57 -26.89
CA ALA A 721 -47.84 -2.27 -27.91
C ALA A 721 -47.42 -1.15 -28.88
N LEU A 722 -46.60 -0.21 -28.43
CA LEU A 722 -46.19 0.96 -29.22
C LEU A 722 -44.74 0.89 -29.73
N ASP A 723 -43.97 -0.11 -29.29
CA ASP A 723 -42.56 -0.31 -29.60
C ASP A 723 -41.73 0.97 -29.39
N ILE A 724 -41.97 1.65 -28.28
CA ILE A 724 -41.30 2.91 -27.94
C ILE A 724 -39.98 2.61 -27.23
N GLU A 725 -38.93 3.31 -27.64
CA GLU A 725 -37.64 3.30 -26.96
C GLU A 725 -37.80 3.73 -25.49
N ASN A 726 -37.45 2.83 -24.57
CA ASN A 726 -37.63 3.05 -23.14
C ASN A 726 -36.32 2.96 -22.35
N MET A 727 -35.18 3.15 -23.01
CA MET A 727 -33.86 3.07 -22.38
C MET A 727 -33.64 4.22 -21.38
N PRO A 728 -33.25 3.95 -20.12
CA PRO A 728 -32.81 5.01 -19.20
C PRO A 728 -31.58 5.75 -19.73
N LEU A 729 -31.48 7.04 -19.43
CA LEU A 729 -30.37 7.88 -19.87
C LEU A 729 -29.32 8.08 -18.78
N GLU A 730 -29.73 8.08 -17.52
CA GLU A 730 -28.83 8.28 -16.38
C GLU A 730 -28.28 6.92 -15.87
N PRO A 731 -26.95 6.76 -15.69
CA PRO A 731 -26.37 5.57 -15.07
C PRO A 731 -26.96 5.23 -13.69
N GLU A 732 -27.32 6.26 -12.93
CA GLU A 732 -27.97 6.14 -11.62
C GLU A 732 -29.35 5.47 -11.70
N SER A 733 -30.08 5.62 -12.82
CA SER A 733 -31.34 4.91 -13.05
C SER A 733 -31.11 3.40 -13.15
N PHE A 734 -30.05 2.96 -13.85
CA PHE A 734 -29.67 1.55 -13.88
C PHE A 734 -29.23 1.02 -12.52
N ASN A 735 -28.49 1.83 -11.75
CA ASN A 735 -28.09 1.46 -10.39
C ASN A 735 -29.33 1.26 -9.49
N ALA A 736 -30.32 2.16 -9.59
CA ALA A 736 -31.56 2.05 -8.83
C ALA A 736 -32.41 0.82 -9.24
N ILE A 737 -32.50 0.54 -10.55
CA ILE A 737 -33.20 -0.66 -11.06
C ILE A 737 -32.50 -1.93 -10.58
N PHE A 738 -31.16 -1.96 -10.60
CA PHE A 738 -30.36 -3.05 -10.04
C PHE A 738 -30.60 -3.26 -8.54
N ASP A 739 -30.69 -2.16 -7.78
CA ASP A 739 -30.93 -2.23 -6.33
C ASP A 739 -32.35 -2.71 -6.03
N LEU A 740 -33.36 -2.29 -6.79
CA LEU A 740 -34.72 -2.84 -6.74
C LEU A 740 -34.72 -4.35 -7.01
N ALA A 741 -34.03 -4.78 -8.07
CA ALA A 741 -33.94 -6.20 -8.39
C ALA A 741 -33.28 -7.00 -7.25
N SER A 742 -32.11 -6.55 -6.79
CA SER A 742 -31.30 -7.27 -5.80
C SER A 742 -31.92 -7.31 -4.40
N HIS A 743 -32.58 -6.24 -3.97
CA HIS A 743 -33.09 -6.12 -2.60
C HIS A 743 -34.56 -6.52 -2.47
N VAL A 744 -35.33 -6.50 -3.55
CA VAL A 744 -36.78 -6.77 -3.52
C VAL A 744 -37.15 -7.96 -4.37
N ILE A 745 -36.82 -7.94 -5.66
CA ILE A 745 -37.34 -8.93 -6.61
C ILE A 745 -36.64 -10.28 -6.46
N ASP A 746 -35.31 -10.29 -6.33
CA ASP A 746 -34.54 -11.53 -6.18
C ASP A 746 -34.97 -12.33 -4.94
N PRO A 747 -35.13 -11.74 -3.72
CA PRO A 747 -35.67 -12.46 -2.57
C PRO A 747 -37.08 -13.03 -2.79
N VAL A 748 -37.95 -12.28 -3.47
CA VAL A 748 -39.31 -12.76 -3.81
C VAL A 748 -39.22 -13.95 -4.76
N ILE A 749 -38.36 -13.89 -5.77
CA ILE A 749 -38.13 -14.99 -6.71
C ILE A 749 -37.55 -16.22 -5.99
N GLU A 750 -36.62 -16.02 -5.05
CA GLU A 750 -36.01 -17.09 -4.28
C GLU A 750 -37.02 -17.85 -3.42
N TYR A 751 -38.04 -17.17 -2.89
CA TYR A 751 -39.04 -17.77 -2.02
C TYR A 751 -40.26 -18.31 -2.78
N PHE A 752 -40.84 -17.51 -3.68
CA PHE A 752 -42.10 -17.82 -4.38
C PHE A 752 -41.91 -18.34 -5.81
N GLY A 753 -40.70 -18.28 -6.37
CA GLY A 753 -40.45 -18.57 -7.78
C GLY A 753 -40.62 -17.33 -8.69
N MET A 754 -40.49 -17.52 -9.99
CA MET A 754 -40.44 -16.41 -10.96
C MET A 754 -41.66 -15.49 -10.88
N VAL A 755 -41.41 -14.18 -10.94
CA VAL A 755 -42.46 -13.15 -10.99
C VAL A 755 -42.81 -12.77 -12.42
N LYS A 756 -44.06 -12.37 -12.64
CA LYS A 756 -44.50 -11.72 -13.86
C LYS A 756 -44.49 -10.21 -13.70
N LEU A 757 -43.52 -9.57 -14.34
CA LEU A 757 -43.45 -8.11 -14.42
C LEU A 757 -44.54 -7.59 -15.36
N THR A 758 -45.24 -6.56 -14.92
CA THR A 758 -46.36 -5.92 -15.66
C THR A 758 -46.09 -4.45 -15.95
N PHE A 759 -45.24 -3.82 -15.14
CA PHE A 759 -44.75 -2.47 -15.39
C PHE A 759 -43.41 -2.27 -14.67
N GLY A 760 -42.57 -1.38 -15.19
CA GLY A 760 -41.18 -1.24 -14.76
C GLY A 760 -40.67 0.17 -14.99
N PHE A 761 -39.45 0.33 -15.50
CA PHE A 761 -38.94 1.67 -15.80
C PHE A 761 -39.85 2.42 -16.80
N CYS A 762 -40.01 3.72 -16.59
CA CYS A 762 -40.80 4.59 -17.47
C CYS A 762 -39.98 5.81 -17.86
N SER A 763 -39.50 5.81 -19.10
CA SER A 763 -38.82 6.96 -19.70
C SER A 763 -39.79 8.14 -19.87
N PRO A 764 -39.27 9.38 -19.97
CA PRO A 764 -40.09 10.53 -20.31
C PRO A 764 -40.88 10.35 -21.62
N ALA A 765 -40.32 9.64 -22.60
CA ALA A 765 -40.99 9.35 -23.87
C ALA A 765 -42.21 8.45 -23.66
N LEU A 766 -42.05 7.34 -22.94
CA LEU A 766 -43.13 6.41 -22.62
C LEU A 766 -44.21 7.09 -21.76
N ALA A 767 -43.82 7.89 -20.78
CA ALA A 767 -44.75 8.59 -19.89
C ALA A 767 -45.75 9.48 -20.65
N THR A 768 -45.36 10.10 -21.78
CA THR A 768 -46.27 10.92 -22.60
C THR A 768 -47.40 10.14 -23.26
N LYS A 769 -47.27 8.81 -23.34
CA LYS A 769 -48.24 7.91 -23.98
C LYS A 769 -49.16 7.21 -22.99
N ILE A 770 -48.90 7.33 -21.69
CA ILE A 770 -49.68 6.67 -20.64
C ILE A 770 -50.68 7.67 -20.05
N SER A 771 -51.96 7.49 -20.36
CA SER A 771 -53.04 8.36 -19.89
C SER A 771 -53.48 7.98 -18.47
N GLY A 772 -53.05 8.76 -17.47
CA GLY A 772 -53.66 8.80 -16.13
C GLY A 772 -53.28 7.67 -15.14
N ARG A 773 -52.34 6.78 -15.48
CA ARG A 773 -51.90 5.67 -14.61
C ARG A 773 -50.57 5.92 -13.87
N ILE A 774 -49.86 7.02 -14.16
CA ILE A 774 -48.54 7.30 -13.58
C ILE A 774 -48.56 8.67 -12.93
N ALA A 775 -47.87 8.80 -11.79
CA ALA A 775 -47.68 10.08 -11.09
C ALA A 775 -46.19 10.44 -11.05
N PRO A 776 -45.59 10.99 -12.13
CA PRO A 776 -44.13 11.05 -12.30
C PRO A 776 -43.33 11.71 -11.16
N LYS A 777 -43.94 12.63 -10.40
CA LYS A 777 -43.31 13.30 -9.24
C LYS A 777 -43.33 12.49 -7.95
N LEU A 778 -44.22 11.50 -7.86
CA LEU A 778 -44.45 10.65 -6.68
C LEU A 778 -44.13 9.18 -6.98
N ASP A 779 -43.80 8.86 -8.22
CA ASP A 779 -43.70 7.51 -8.72
C ASP A 779 -42.27 7.23 -9.16
N GLN A 780 -41.66 6.20 -8.59
CA GLN A 780 -40.25 5.87 -8.77
C GLN A 780 -40.00 5.06 -10.06
N HIS A 781 -41.02 4.86 -10.91
CA HIS A 781 -40.81 4.29 -12.26
C HIS A 781 -39.89 5.14 -13.15
N ALA A 782 -39.80 6.46 -12.94
CA ALA A 782 -38.83 7.32 -13.63
C ALA A 782 -37.39 7.20 -13.08
N ALA A 783 -37.20 6.39 -12.04
CA ALA A 783 -35.95 6.20 -11.33
C ALA A 783 -35.22 7.52 -10.99
N HIS A 784 -33.98 7.68 -11.47
CA HIS A 784 -33.15 8.86 -11.23
C HIS A 784 -33.15 9.85 -12.40
N GLU A 785 -34.00 9.63 -13.41
CA GLU A 785 -34.05 10.45 -14.60
C GLU A 785 -34.30 11.93 -14.27
N ARG A 786 -33.75 12.79 -15.13
CA ARG A 786 -33.76 14.23 -14.95
C ARG A 786 -34.71 14.91 -15.91
N THR A 787 -35.31 15.99 -15.45
CA THR A 787 -36.02 16.93 -16.29
C THR A 787 -35.02 17.71 -17.16
N ARG A 788 -35.51 18.38 -18.22
CA ARG A 788 -34.69 19.27 -19.06
C ARG A 788 -33.97 20.40 -18.31
N ARG A 789 -34.39 20.70 -17.07
CA ARG A 789 -33.78 21.71 -16.18
C ARG A 789 -32.74 21.14 -15.21
N GLY A 790 -32.44 19.84 -15.29
CA GLY A 790 -31.41 19.16 -14.48
C GLY A 790 -31.88 18.61 -13.13
N GLY A 791 -33.06 19.01 -12.64
CA GLY A 791 -33.68 18.44 -11.44
C GLY A 791 -34.29 17.06 -11.70
N HIS A 792 -34.41 16.21 -10.67
CA HIS A 792 -34.99 14.87 -10.79
C HIS A 792 -36.47 14.91 -11.18
N ILE A 793 -36.93 13.91 -11.93
CA ILE A 793 -38.34 13.74 -12.26
C ILE A 793 -39.14 13.33 -11.01
N CYS A 794 -38.56 12.44 -10.21
CA CYS A 794 -39.09 11.98 -8.92
C CYS A 794 -38.06 12.23 -7.82
N ASP A 795 -38.38 13.12 -6.87
CA ASP A 795 -37.48 13.48 -5.76
C ASP A 795 -37.31 12.34 -4.74
N ARG A 796 -38.13 11.27 -4.84
CA ARG A 796 -38.00 10.08 -3.98
C ARG A 796 -36.76 9.27 -4.31
N LEU A 797 -36.23 9.39 -5.53
CA LEU A 797 -35.12 8.57 -6.07
C LEU A 797 -35.39 7.07 -5.93
N GLY A 798 -34.44 6.20 -6.26
CA GLY A 798 -34.67 4.75 -6.29
C GLY A 798 -35.43 4.31 -7.54
N ALA A 799 -36.03 3.12 -7.54
CA ALA A 799 -36.77 2.57 -8.69
C ALA A 799 -38.03 1.82 -8.22
N ALA A 800 -39.00 1.64 -9.12
CA ALA A 800 -40.22 0.86 -8.88
C ALA A 800 -40.54 -0.13 -10.00
N CYS A 801 -41.29 -1.17 -9.64
CA CYS A 801 -41.89 -2.12 -10.57
C CYS A 801 -43.28 -2.57 -10.10
N ASP A 802 -44.07 -3.06 -11.05
CA ASP A 802 -45.34 -3.70 -10.80
C ASP A 802 -45.25 -5.17 -11.19
N PHE A 803 -45.58 -6.09 -10.29
CA PHE A 803 -45.51 -7.53 -10.57
C PHE A 803 -46.59 -8.36 -9.90
N LEU A 804 -46.79 -9.57 -10.43
CA LEU A 804 -47.67 -10.62 -9.94
C LEU A 804 -46.89 -11.93 -9.80
N VAL A 805 -47.20 -12.74 -8.79
CA VAL A 805 -46.83 -14.16 -8.73
C VAL A 805 -48.05 -14.95 -9.18
N GLU A 806 -48.01 -15.59 -10.36
CA GLU A 806 -49.22 -16.09 -11.04
C GLU A 806 -49.97 -17.19 -10.27
N ASP A 807 -49.26 -18.00 -9.50
CA ASP A 807 -49.81 -19.16 -8.78
C ASP A 807 -50.02 -18.92 -7.27
N GLU A 808 -49.85 -17.67 -6.80
CA GLU A 808 -49.95 -17.32 -5.38
C GLU A 808 -51.00 -16.23 -5.11
N ASP A 809 -51.52 -16.20 -3.88
CA ASP A 809 -52.34 -15.06 -3.43
C ASP A 809 -51.41 -13.89 -3.08
N MET A 810 -51.55 -12.78 -3.81
CA MET A 810 -50.71 -11.59 -3.57
C MET A 810 -50.86 -11.01 -2.17
N ALA A 811 -51.94 -11.30 -1.44
CA ALA A 811 -52.01 -10.95 -0.02
C ALA A 811 -50.91 -11.65 0.81
N VAL A 812 -50.67 -12.94 0.55
CA VAL A 812 -49.62 -13.73 1.21
C VAL A 812 -48.24 -13.22 0.82
N VAL A 813 -48.03 -12.95 -0.47
CA VAL A 813 -46.76 -12.39 -0.97
C VAL A 813 -46.46 -11.04 -0.31
N VAL A 814 -47.46 -10.16 -0.16
CA VAL A 814 -47.30 -8.85 0.48
C VAL A 814 -46.92 -8.97 1.96
N GLU A 815 -47.58 -9.84 2.73
CA GLU A 815 -47.20 -10.04 4.15
C GLU A 815 -45.76 -10.57 4.25
N TRP A 816 -45.38 -11.52 3.39
CA TRP A 816 -44.01 -12.02 3.37
C TRP A 816 -43.00 -10.93 3.03
N ILE A 817 -43.29 -10.07 2.05
CA ILE A 817 -42.43 -8.92 1.69
C ILE A 817 -42.29 -7.96 2.88
N ILE A 818 -43.38 -7.68 3.61
CA ILE A 818 -43.35 -6.80 4.78
C ILE A 818 -42.35 -7.30 5.82
N ASP A 819 -42.34 -8.61 6.06
CA ASP A 819 -41.51 -9.21 7.11
C ASP A 819 -40.06 -9.46 6.67
N ASN A 820 -39.82 -9.73 5.39
CA ASN A 820 -38.53 -10.28 4.93
C ASN A 820 -37.73 -9.35 4.01
N VAL A 821 -38.35 -8.30 3.47
CA VAL A 821 -37.75 -7.49 2.40
C VAL A 821 -37.61 -6.03 2.83
N LYS A 822 -36.55 -5.37 2.36
CA LYS A 822 -36.39 -3.92 2.46
C LYS A 822 -36.98 -3.26 1.22
N PHE A 823 -38.02 -2.47 1.39
CA PHE A 823 -38.67 -1.72 0.32
C PHE A 823 -39.01 -0.31 0.81
N ASP A 824 -39.13 0.63 -0.12
CA ASP A 824 -39.52 2.01 0.17
C ASP A 824 -41.05 2.12 0.31
N ARG A 825 -41.80 1.75 -0.74
CA ARG A 825 -43.26 1.81 -0.75
C ARG A 825 -43.86 0.60 -1.44
N LEU A 826 -44.99 0.13 -0.92
CA LEU A 826 -45.78 -0.97 -1.47
C LEU A 826 -47.23 -0.53 -1.57
N TYR A 827 -47.82 -0.66 -2.76
CA TYR A 827 -49.25 -0.46 -3.00
C TYR A 827 -49.91 -1.78 -3.39
N PHE A 828 -50.90 -2.18 -2.61
CA PHE A 828 -51.61 -3.44 -2.77
C PHE A 828 -53.01 -3.20 -3.36
N TYR A 829 -53.32 -3.87 -4.46
CA TYR A 829 -54.56 -3.66 -5.23
C TYR A 829 -55.55 -4.83 -5.13
N GLY A 830 -55.23 -5.87 -4.34
CA GLY A 830 -56.03 -7.08 -4.14
C GLY A 830 -55.27 -8.36 -4.51
N GLY A 831 -55.70 -9.51 -3.98
CA GLY A 831 -54.95 -10.78 -4.04
C GLY A 831 -54.70 -11.39 -5.44
N LYS A 832 -55.39 -10.89 -6.47
CA LYS A 832 -55.25 -11.35 -7.87
C LYS A 832 -54.73 -10.28 -8.83
N ARG A 833 -54.27 -9.14 -8.30
CA ARG A 833 -53.78 -8.01 -9.09
C ARG A 833 -52.28 -7.83 -8.84
N PRO A 834 -51.53 -7.31 -9.82
CA PRO A 834 -50.14 -6.91 -9.58
C PRO A 834 -50.05 -5.91 -8.44
N ILE A 835 -48.98 -6.01 -7.67
CA ILE A 835 -48.61 -5.00 -6.66
C ILE A 835 -47.64 -4.00 -7.29
N HIS A 836 -47.65 -2.76 -6.81
CA HIS A 836 -46.58 -1.80 -7.08
C HIS A 836 -45.63 -1.78 -5.89
N ILE A 837 -44.33 -1.89 -6.15
CA ILE A 837 -43.31 -1.82 -5.11
C ILE A 837 -42.11 -1.00 -5.58
N SER A 838 -41.55 -0.24 -4.66
CA SER A 838 -40.35 0.56 -4.90
C SER A 838 -39.25 0.29 -3.89
N TYR A 839 -38.03 0.59 -4.29
CA TYR A 839 -36.84 0.56 -3.44
C TYR A 839 -36.08 1.88 -3.57
N SER A 840 -35.59 2.40 -2.45
CA SER A 840 -34.66 3.53 -2.39
C SER A 840 -33.61 3.27 -1.30
N PRO A 841 -32.45 3.95 -1.35
CA PRO A 841 -31.40 3.78 -0.33
C PRO A 841 -31.85 4.16 1.09
N THR A 842 -32.85 5.02 1.22
CA THR A 842 -33.45 5.45 2.49
C THR A 842 -34.95 5.10 2.51
N PRO A 843 -35.30 3.82 2.67
CA PRO A 843 -36.66 3.34 2.47
C PRO A 843 -37.61 3.84 3.57
N ALA A 844 -38.77 4.34 3.16
CA ALA A 844 -39.83 4.81 4.06
C ALA A 844 -40.66 3.68 4.68
N ARG A 845 -40.52 2.44 4.19
CA ARG A 845 -41.28 1.23 4.56
C ARG A 845 -42.79 1.50 4.69
N GLN A 846 -43.40 2.08 3.65
CA GLN A 846 -44.83 2.41 3.65
C GLN A 846 -45.65 1.39 2.86
N VAL A 847 -46.72 0.88 3.49
CA VAL A 847 -47.68 -0.02 2.84
C VAL A 847 -49.03 0.68 2.69
N ILE A 848 -49.59 0.63 1.49
CA ILE A 848 -50.83 1.30 1.11
C ILE A 848 -51.78 0.29 0.48
N ASP A 849 -52.92 0.06 1.13
CA ASP A 849 -54.00 -0.75 0.58
C ASP A 849 -54.91 0.13 -0.28
N MET A 850 -55.08 -0.25 -1.55
CA MET A 850 -55.96 0.44 -2.50
C MET A 850 -57.35 -0.19 -2.42
N ILE A 851 -58.25 0.46 -1.66
CA ILE A 851 -59.58 -0.08 -1.37
C ILE A 851 -60.59 0.45 -2.37
N GLU A 852 -61.32 -0.44 -3.03
CA GLU A 852 -62.42 -0.08 -3.92
C GLU A 852 -63.65 0.30 -3.09
N ILE A 853 -64.10 1.55 -3.20
CA ILE A 853 -65.34 2.03 -2.58
C ILE A 853 -66.53 1.72 -3.49
N SER A 854 -67.76 1.77 -2.95
CA SER A 854 -69.02 1.43 -3.62
C SER A 854 -69.29 2.14 -4.96
N GLU A 855 -68.56 3.20 -5.27
CA GLU A 855 -68.61 3.96 -6.53
C GLU A 855 -67.61 3.47 -7.60
N GLY A 856 -66.87 2.38 -7.34
CA GLY A 856 -65.85 1.82 -8.25
C GLY A 856 -64.53 2.61 -8.28
N ARG A 857 -64.33 3.56 -7.35
CA ARG A 857 -63.09 4.33 -7.19
C ARG A 857 -62.16 3.64 -6.18
N LEU A 858 -60.86 3.68 -6.42
CA LEU A 858 -59.84 3.20 -5.47
C LEU A 858 -59.40 4.33 -4.55
N VAL A 859 -59.40 4.09 -3.24
CA VAL A 859 -58.94 5.04 -2.21
C VAL A 859 -57.74 4.43 -1.46
N PRO A 860 -56.61 5.17 -1.34
CA PRO A 860 -55.43 4.68 -0.62
C PRO A 860 -55.67 4.70 0.89
N LYS A 861 -55.45 3.56 1.57
CA LYS A 861 -55.45 3.45 3.03
C LYS A 861 -54.08 2.97 3.50
N ARG A 862 -53.39 3.78 4.30
CA ARG A 862 -52.11 3.39 4.89
C ARG A 862 -52.32 2.24 5.87
N ARG A 863 -51.60 1.15 5.66
CA ARG A 863 -51.55 0.00 6.58
C ARG A 863 -50.56 0.31 7.72
N ARG A 864 -50.92 -0.03 8.95
CA ARG A 864 -49.99 0.01 10.10
C ARG A 864 -49.22 -1.30 10.12
N ILE A 865 -47.91 -1.22 9.97
CA ILE A 865 -46.99 -2.35 10.15
C ILE A 865 -46.29 -2.20 11.51
N GLY A 866 -46.05 -3.31 12.22
CA GLY A 866 -45.24 -3.30 13.43
C GLY A 866 -43.82 -2.86 13.08
N ILE A 867 -43.21 -2.03 13.92
CA ILE A 867 -41.80 -1.62 13.78
C ILE A 867 -40.91 -2.75 14.29
#